data_AF-A0AB38EED5-F1
#
_entry.id   AF-A0AB38EED5-F1
#
_cell.length_a   1.000
_cell.length_b   1.000
_cell.length_c   1.000
_cell.angle_alpha   90.00
_cell.angle_beta   90.00
_cell.angle_gamma   90.00
#
_symmetry.space_group_name_H-M   'P 1'
#
loop_
_entity.id
_entity.type
_entity.pdbx_description
1 polymer ?
#
loop_
_entity_poly.entity_id
_entity_poly.type
_entity_poly.pdbx_seq_one_letter_code
_entity_poly.pdbx_strand_id
1 'polypeptide(L)'
;MLPELTQFEDTVHLINDSGIQFLDFAVKLDLRNEPAGRFAKMGNTLISRLLQNQETKQYLHFGPVGTANQSGERLAQSQSQERLVSEVDDEDLTLGMQSSFKLLDGLWLPAPVFRFLPPQRYDEGPTNWARVRLIELEQPDVDGNTHRLTLAFDTRSMASATGMQYLAPTRDDINAGSSFRLACHARQSRWFLDQKWVQDWLAEIYREGNRHRPSEDVEEELVEQRHIGHYLNLLSLMAKPVPEQRSSEPARVVVPEIKLAANGADSIDPPIQVDLVLDVGNSRTCGILIENHGQSGDGMKHNYILQIRDLVNPERVYSQPFESRVEFAQASFGKENFSVQSGRHDAFQWPTIARVGVEAGHLSGRRRGTEGSTGLSSPKRYLWDENAYTHGWRFNNSYVQTYSEPKATAAPFSHKITKLGQAFYKLKNEDDRLPAFSPQYSRSSLMTFMLAEVLTQALLQINSPAQRTRMGHTQRPRQLSSIILTVPPGMPQVERSLLNDRLLQALALVWKCMGWHEGDLDPSKAKGLNSPVPAPRVPLPRIKVEWDEATCGQLVYLYTEIRENFAGHAQEFFDTLARPDKANREHITLASIDIGGGTTDLVITDYSLERGAEQASGSNVSIIPEQRFRDSFKVAGDDILLDIIQRFVLPALEQALSDFGVVSPRSLLSRLCGDESTSAQEAILRQQLNLQVFVPLGLRLLKDYETYDPELPSAVHDYRFADLLEKEAISDRIREYVAGGVRRIDGGRDGFELGQVVLRIDLPAIHQAFLKGQINLSKILDALCEVVFQYPCDALLLTGRPSRLPGVQAYIRRKVPLPPGRIVPMNGYRTGGWYPFHRNGQIDDPKSTAAVGAMLCLLSEQRKVSNFYFSVGRLKPYSTMRHIGKLDENNLVIDHDMLYRDVIKSDAQGNEFLQLHEPQLDGPQLRVLGKTRLGYRQLNAERWVAAPLYLIELTERGTRKLVGKPTKDGKEACLLLRFRVDGADADRGDAEIIAETLVIDDNIESNTGESFDRKDVKLQLYTMLSAEGGASNYWLDSGSVSPK
;
A
#
# COMPACT_ATOMS: atom_id res chain seq x y z
N MET A 1 3.55 -11.48 7.97
CA MET A 1 4.68 -12.11 8.71
C MET A 1 4.78 -11.44 10.07
N LEU A 2 5.42 -12.04 11.06
CA LEU A 2 5.63 -11.37 12.35
C LEU A 2 6.81 -10.37 12.25
N PRO A 3 6.79 -9.25 12.99
CA PRO A 3 7.95 -8.38 13.15
C PRO A 3 9.15 -9.15 13.69
N GLU A 4 10.32 -8.86 13.12
CA GLU A 4 11.59 -9.24 13.70
C GLU A 4 11.72 -8.54 15.07
N LEU A 5 12.06 -9.31 16.10
CA LEU A 5 12.16 -8.80 17.45
C LEU A 5 13.42 -7.95 17.60
N THR A 6 13.24 -6.70 18.03
CA THR A 6 14.36 -5.82 18.37
C THR A 6 14.72 -6.01 19.84
N GLN A 7 16.00 -6.24 20.13
CA GLN A 7 16.50 -6.16 21.50
C GLN A 7 16.65 -4.70 21.88
N PHE A 8 15.66 -4.18 22.61
CA PHE A 8 15.70 -2.81 23.11
C PHE A 8 16.66 -2.66 24.28
N GLU A 9 17.36 -1.53 24.34
CA GLU A 9 18.11 -1.10 25.53
C GLU A 9 17.17 -0.82 26.70
N ASP A 10 17.73 -0.65 27.91
CA ASP A 10 16.95 -0.31 29.12
C ASP A 10 16.12 0.98 28.97
N THR A 11 16.55 1.88 28.07
CA THR A 11 15.83 3.10 27.71
C THR A 11 15.62 3.17 26.20
N VAL A 12 14.39 3.40 25.77
CA VAL A 12 14.00 3.62 24.39
C VAL A 12 13.58 5.08 24.19
N HIS A 13 14.12 5.71 23.15
CA HIS A 13 13.72 7.05 22.75
C HIS A 13 12.65 6.96 21.66
N LEU A 14 11.51 7.61 21.88
CA LEU A 14 10.50 7.91 20.86
C LEU A 14 10.72 9.31 20.32
N ILE A 15 10.37 9.56 19.06
CA ILE A 15 10.49 10.90 18.47
C ILE A 15 9.17 11.62 18.63
N ASN A 16 9.20 12.80 19.25
CA ASN A 16 8.02 13.63 19.44
C ASN A 16 7.35 13.97 18.09
N ASP A 17 6.02 14.00 18.08
CA ASP A 17 5.19 14.34 16.91
C ASP A 17 5.51 13.50 15.65
N SER A 18 5.95 12.25 15.83
CA SER A 18 6.24 11.30 14.72
C SER A 18 5.10 10.32 14.45
N GLY A 19 3.91 10.56 15.02
CA GLY A 19 2.74 9.70 14.90
C GLY A 19 2.67 8.61 15.97
N ILE A 20 2.00 7.51 15.66
CA ILE A 20 1.89 6.35 16.57
C ILE A 20 3.13 5.47 16.38
N GLN A 21 3.83 5.16 17.46
CA GLN A 21 5.06 4.36 17.45
C GLN A 21 4.85 3.03 18.17
N PHE A 22 5.40 1.95 17.62
CA PHE A 22 5.20 0.59 18.12
C PHE A 22 6.47 -0.02 18.72
N LEU A 23 6.33 -0.74 19.84
CA LEU A 23 7.34 -1.63 20.39
C LEU A 23 6.74 -3.05 20.43
N ASP A 24 7.40 -3.99 19.76
CA ASP A 24 6.97 -5.39 19.67
C ASP A 24 7.85 -6.30 20.53
N PHE A 25 7.20 -7.18 21.29
CA PHE A 25 7.81 -8.18 22.15
C PHE A 25 7.19 -9.56 21.86
N ALA A 26 7.89 -10.61 22.24
CA ALA A 26 7.37 -11.97 22.21
C ALA A 26 7.54 -12.64 23.57
N VAL A 27 6.65 -13.58 23.87
CA VAL A 27 6.70 -14.33 25.11
C VAL A 27 6.19 -15.76 24.91
N LYS A 28 6.90 -16.71 25.52
CA LYS A 28 6.45 -18.09 25.65
C LYS A 28 5.66 -18.23 26.95
N LEU A 29 4.40 -18.64 26.83
CA LEU A 29 3.50 -18.80 27.95
C LEU A 29 2.84 -20.17 27.88
N ASP A 30 2.84 -20.87 29.01
CA ASP A 30 2.00 -22.05 29.20
C ASP A 30 0.86 -21.67 30.14
N LEU A 31 -0.24 -21.18 29.55
CA LEU A 31 -1.35 -20.59 30.29
C LEU A 31 -1.99 -21.53 31.32
N ARG A 32 -1.80 -22.85 31.19
CA ARG A 32 -2.29 -23.84 32.17
C ARG A 32 -1.44 -23.88 33.43
N ASN A 33 -0.16 -23.54 33.31
CA ASN A 33 0.82 -23.57 34.39
C ASN A 33 1.17 -22.18 34.92
N GLU A 34 0.70 -21.10 34.28
CA GLU A 34 0.87 -19.74 34.82
C GLU A 34 0.00 -19.52 36.08
N PRO A 35 0.57 -18.92 37.16
CA PRO A 35 -0.12 -18.79 38.43
C PRO A 35 -1.31 -17.84 38.34
N ALA A 36 -2.44 -18.26 38.91
CA ALA A 36 -3.64 -17.43 39.02
C ALA A 36 -3.33 -16.11 39.75
N GLY A 37 -4.03 -15.06 39.34
CA GLY A 37 -4.04 -13.80 40.07
C GLY A 37 -4.94 -13.92 41.29
N ARG A 38 -4.36 -13.66 42.46
CA ARG A 38 -5.07 -13.54 43.73
C ARG A 38 -5.20 -12.06 44.06
N PHE A 39 -6.35 -11.63 44.56
CA PHE A 39 -6.67 -10.22 44.72
C PHE A 39 -7.25 -9.93 46.10
N ALA A 40 -6.97 -8.74 46.61
CA ALA A 40 -7.62 -8.20 47.81
C ALA A 40 -8.07 -6.75 47.59
N LYS A 41 -9.14 -6.34 48.29
CA LYS A 41 -9.70 -5.00 48.24
C LYS A 41 -8.84 -4.01 49.03
N MET A 42 -8.48 -2.89 48.38
CA MET A 42 -7.81 -1.74 48.96
C MET A 42 -8.79 -0.58 49.20
N GLY A 43 -9.43 -0.57 50.38
CA GLY A 43 -10.50 0.38 50.70
C GLY A 43 -11.83 -0.01 50.05
N ASN A 44 -12.71 0.96 49.80
CA ASN A 44 -14.10 0.66 49.42
C ASN A 44 -14.31 0.27 47.94
N THR A 45 -13.35 0.52 47.03
CA THR A 45 -13.64 0.51 45.58
C THR A 45 -12.52 0.02 44.67
N LEU A 46 -11.38 -0.51 45.14
CA LEU A 46 -10.30 -0.92 44.24
C LEU A 46 -9.67 -2.25 44.69
N ILE A 47 -9.52 -3.22 43.80
CA ILE A 47 -8.76 -4.46 44.06
C ILE A 47 -7.29 -4.32 43.65
N SER A 48 -6.42 -5.09 44.31
CA SER A 48 -5.01 -5.20 43.97
C SER A 48 -4.57 -6.65 43.85
N ARG A 49 -3.77 -6.97 42.83
CA ARG A 49 -3.16 -8.28 42.69
C ARG A 49 -2.11 -8.47 43.79
N LEU A 50 -2.28 -9.53 44.58
CA LEU A 50 -1.36 -9.95 45.64
C LEU A 50 -0.05 -10.44 45.04
N LEU A 51 1.04 -10.03 45.67
CA LEU A 51 2.39 -10.50 45.43
C LEU A 51 2.71 -11.59 46.47
N GLN A 52 3.49 -12.60 46.09
CA GLN A 52 3.94 -13.61 47.04
C GLN A 52 5.39 -13.36 47.41
N ASN A 53 5.69 -13.41 48.71
CA ASN A 53 7.06 -13.53 49.19
C ASN A 53 7.54 -14.98 48.95
N GLN A 54 8.59 -15.16 48.16
CA GLN A 54 9.07 -16.50 47.78
C GLN A 54 9.70 -17.29 48.93
N GLU A 55 10.18 -16.60 49.98
CA GLU A 55 10.77 -17.21 51.17
C GLU A 55 9.68 -17.58 52.20
N THR A 56 8.82 -16.65 52.59
CA THR A 56 7.81 -16.87 53.64
C THR A 56 6.50 -17.47 53.13
N LYS A 57 6.29 -17.47 51.80
CA LYS A 57 5.05 -17.85 51.11
C LYS A 57 3.83 -17.00 51.45
N GLN A 58 3.99 -15.94 52.25
CA GLN A 58 2.92 -14.99 52.57
C GLN A 58 2.57 -14.12 51.36
N TYR A 59 1.28 -13.76 51.28
CA TYR A 59 0.78 -12.82 50.29
C TYR A 59 0.80 -11.40 50.83
N LEU A 60 1.13 -10.45 49.96
CA LEU A 60 1.26 -9.06 50.30
C LEU A 60 0.81 -8.14 49.18
N HIS A 61 0.40 -6.94 49.54
CA HIS A 61 0.18 -5.85 48.58
C HIS A 61 0.73 -4.53 49.11
N PHE A 62 0.89 -3.55 48.23
CA PHE A 62 1.30 -2.20 48.61
C PHE A 62 0.07 -1.34 48.92
N GLY A 63 -0.36 -1.25 50.19
CA GLY A 63 -1.55 -0.49 50.59
C GLY A 63 -1.24 0.93 51.13
N PRO A 64 -2.23 1.85 51.19
CA PRO A 64 -2.17 3.02 52.06
C PRO A 64 -2.57 2.67 53.51
N VAL A 65 -1.95 3.33 54.51
CA VAL A 65 -2.38 3.27 55.92
C VAL A 65 -3.61 4.15 56.13
N GLY A 66 -4.58 3.65 56.89
CA GLY A 66 -5.43 4.52 57.71
C GLY A 66 -6.93 4.45 57.43
N THR A 67 -7.55 3.44 58.02
CA THR A 67 -8.95 3.41 58.44
C THR A 67 -9.40 4.71 59.10
N ALA A 68 -10.56 5.23 58.71
CA ALA A 68 -11.30 6.20 59.50
C ALA A 68 -11.68 5.56 60.85
N ASN A 69 -11.07 5.99 61.94
CA ASN A 69 -11.67 5.86 63.26
C ASN A 69 -12.75 6.93 63.41
N GLN A 70 -13.87 6.56 64.04
CA GLN A 70 -15.07 7.39 64.28
C GLN A 70 -14.86 8.56 65.28
N SER A 71 -13.66 9.13 65.33
CA SER A 71 -13.33 10.31 66.15
C SER A 71 -12.47 11.23 65.31
N GLY A 72 -13.08 12.27 64.74
CA GLY A 72 -12.48 13.17 63.76
C GLY A 72 -11.32 14.03 64.28
N GLU A 73 -10.16 13.42 64.50
CA GLU A 73 -8.89 14.13 64.69
C GLU A 73 -7.92 13.81 63.55
N ARG A 74 -7.65 14.83 62.71
CA ARG A 74 -6.56 14.79 61.74
C ARG A 74 -5.25 15.00 62.48
N LEU A 75 -4.46 13.93 62.65
CA LEU A 75 -3.06 14.06 63.04
C LEU A 75 -2.24 14.52 61.82
N ALA A 76 -1.72 15.75 61.91
CA ALA A 76 -0.69 16.26 61.03
C ALA A 76 0.67 15.66 61.45
N GLN A 77 1.22 14.69 60.71
CA GLN A 77 2.59 14.23 60.90
C GLN A 77 3.31 13.92 59.57
N SER A 78 4.34 14.73 59.33
CA SER A 78 5.68 14.49 58.76
C SER A 78 5.91 13.67 57.48
N GLN A 79 6.69 14.31 56.60
CA GLN A 79 7.36 13.81 55.39
C GLN A 79 8.49 12.79 55.67
N SER A 80 8.17 11.59 56.17
CA SER A 80 9.14 10.48 56.27
C SER A 80 8.71 9.28 55.42
N GLN A 81 9.69 8.72 54.70
CA GLN A 81 9.59 7.55 53.84
C GLN A 81 8.95 6.35 54.56
N GLU A 82 7.82 5.82 54.08
CA GLU A 82 7.31 4.53 54.54
C GLU A 82 6.86 3.62 53.37
N ARG A 83 7.67 2.59 53.12
CA ARG A 83 7.28 1.38 52.40
C ARG A 83 6.34 0.56 53.29
N LEU A 84 5.04 0.81 53.18
CA LEU A 84 4.04 0.04 53.90
C LEU A 84 3.58 -1.11 53.00
N VAL A 85 4.11 -2.30 53.30
CA VAL A 85 3.63 -3.58 52.78
C VAL A 85 2.61 -4.12 53.76
N SER A 86 1.43 -4.46 53.27
CA SER A 86 0.40 -5.11 54.07
C SER A 86 0.41 -6.59 53.74
N GLU A 87 0.63 -7.44 54.75
CA GLU A 87 0.37 -8.87 54.65
C GLU A 87 -1.14 -9.11 54.57
N VAL A 88 -1.53 -10.10 53.78
CA VAL A 88 -2.92 -10.44 53.51
C VAL A 88 -3.12 -11.91 53.82
N ASP A 89 -4.01 -12.19 54.78
CA ASP A 89 -4.32 -13.55 55.21
C ASP A 89 -5.31 -14.25 54.26
N ASP A 90 -6.33 -13.51 53.79
CA ASP A 90 -7.39 -14.03 52.90
C ASP A 90 -7.51 -13.22 51.59
N GLU A 91 -7.63 -13.91 50.47
CA GLU A 91 -7.89 -13.31 49.15
C GLU A 91 -9.41 -13.10 48.93
N ASP A 92 -9.80 -11.94 48.39
CA ASP A 92 -11.20 -11.62 48.07
C ASP A 92 -11.66 -12.21 46.73
N LEU A 93 -10.72 -12.39 45.79
CA LEU A 93 -11.00 -12.83 44.44
C LEU A 93 -9.80 -13.56 43.85
N THR A 94 -10.05 -14.65 43.12
CA THR A 94 -9.01 -15.38 42.36
C THR A 94 -9.44 -15.58 40.92
N LEU A 95 -8.56 -15.18 39.99
CA LEU A 95 -8.77 -15.26 38.55
C LEU A 95 -7.61 -15.99 37.88
N GLY A 96 -7.90 -17.10 37.20
CA GLY A 96 -6.90 -17.86 36.44
C GLY A 96 -6.35 -17.06 35.26
N MET A 97 -5.04 -17.16 34.98
CA MET A 97 -4.43 -16.44 33.87
C MET A 97 -5.11 -16.80 32.54
N GLN A 98 -5.33 -18.08 32.25
CA GLN A 98 -6.01 -18.53 31.04
C GLN A 98 -7.37 -17.82 30.80
N SER A 99 -8.14 -17.56 31.85
CA SER A 99 -9.41 -16.84 31.73
C SER A 99 -9.23 -15.36 31.35
N SER A 100 -8.23 -14.69 31.95
CA SER A 100 -7.86 -13.33 31.57
C SER A 100 -7.40 -13.25 30.12
N PHE A 101 -6.58 -14.21 29.69
CA PHE A 101 -6.10 -14.28 28.30
C PHE A 101 -7.26 -14.45 27.33
N LYS A 102 -8.13 -15.43 27.56
CA LYS A 102 -9.30 -15.66 26.70
C LYS A 102 -10.18 -14.42 26.56
N LEU A 103 -10.31 -13.62 27.63
CA LEU A 103 -11.10 -12.39 27.62
C LEU A 103 -10.40 -11.24 26.85
N LEU A 104 -9.07 -11.12 26.98
CA LEU A 104 -8.31 -9.95 26.52
C LEU A 104 -7.53 -10.18 25.21
N ASP A 105 -7.52 -11.41 24.69
CA ASP A 105 -6.76 -11.81 23.51
C ASP A 105 -7.06 -10.92 22.29
N GLY A 106 -6.02 -10.34 21.72
CA GLY A 106 -6.10 -9.48 20.54
C GLY A 106 -6.75 -8.10 20.77
N LEU A 107 -7.11 -7.72 22.00
CA LEU A 107 -7.72 -6.42 22.30
C LEU A 107 -6.68 -5.35 22.64
N TRP A 108 -6.90 -4.14 22.14
CA TRP A 108 -6.16 -2.96 22.59
C TRP A 108 -6.71 -2.45 23.92
N LEU A 109 -5.82 -2.28 24.89
CA LEU A 109 -6.12 -1.81 26.24
C LEU A 109 -5.34 -0.54 26.55
N PRO A 110 -5.89 0.39 27.35
CA PRO A 110 -5.13 1.51 27.90
C PRO A 110 -3.89 0.99 28.66
N ALA A 111 -2.73 1.59 28.47
CA ALA A 111 -1.50 1.20 29.16
C ALA A 111 -1.06 2.29 30.17
N PRO A 112 -0.80 1.95 31.44
CA PRO A 112 -0.48 2.92 32.50
C PRO A 112 1.01 3.29 32.45
N VAL A 113 1.42 4.01 31.41
CA VAL A 113 2.80 4.48 31.25
C VAL A 113 2.86 5.93 31.73
N PHE A 114 3.46 6.15 32.91
CA PHE A 114 3.46 7.47 33.56
C PHE A 114 4.86 8.04 33.66
N ARG A 115 4.93 9.37 33.88
CA ARG A 115 6.19 10.03 34.20
C ARG A 115 6.77 9.44 35.49
N PHE A 116 8.03 9.05 35.43
CA PHE A 116 8.75 8.38 36.49
C PHE A 116 9.85 9.29 37.06
N LEU A 117 9.81 9.49 38.37
CA LEU A 117 10.80 10.20 39.15
C LEU A 117 11.57 9.16 39.99
N PRO A 118 12.85 8.88 39.66
CA PRO A 118 13.67 7.96 40.43
C PRO A 118 13.73 8.37 41.92
N PRO A 119 13.77 7.40 42.87
CA PRO A 119 13.94 5.96 42.63
C PRO A 119 12.66 5.14 42.48
N GLN A 120 11.47 5.61 42.88
CA GLN A 120 10.23 4.80 42.87
C GLN A 120 8.92 5.60 42.70
N ARG A 121 8.97 6.89 42.33
CA ARG A 121 7.77 7.73 42.27
C ARG A 121 7.22 7.81 40.86
N TYR A 122 5.92 7.63 40.72
CA TYR A 122 5.16 7.90 39.50
C TYR A 122 4.32 9.16 39.74
N ASP A 123 4.25 10.05 38.76
CA ASP A 123 3.28 11.14 38.78
C ASP A 123 1.94 10.68 38.19
N GLU A 124 0.88 11.45 38.43
CA GLU A 124 -0.48 11.20 37.92
C GLU A 124 -0.59 11.59 36.43
N GLY A 125 -0.05 10.73 35.55
CA GLY A 125 -0.12 10.87 34.10
C GLY A 125 1.25 10.79 33.40
N PRO A 126 1.27 10.85 32.06
CA PRO A 126 0.14 11.10 31.18
C PRO A 126 -0.78 9.89 31.01
N THR A 127 -2.09 10.08 30.81
CA THR A 127 -3.09 8.99 30.87
C THR A 127 -3.55 8.40 29.56
N ASN A 128 -3.48 9.15 28.46
CA ASN A 128 -4.06 8.73 27.19
C ASN A 128 -3.06 8.89 26.04
N TRP A 129 -1.93 8.20 26.15
CA TRP A 129 -0.85 8.21 25.15
C TRP A 129 -0.20 6.84 24.92
N ALA A 130 -0.55 5.81 25.70
CA ALA A 130 -0.04 4.45 25.55
C ALA A 130 -1.17 3.40 25.47
N ARG A 131 -0.95 2.35 24.68
CA ARG A 131 -1.81 1.17 24.54
C ARG A 131 -0.99 -0.10 24.59
N VAL A 132 -1.61 -1.19 25.08
CA VAL A 132 -1.04 -2.53 25.10
C VAL A 132 -2.00 -3.51 24.43
N ARG A 133 -1.45 -4.45 23.66
CA ARG A 133 -2.18 -5.56 23.06
C ARG A 133 -1.34 -6.83 23.17
N LEU A 134 -1.98 -7.93 23.54
CA LEU A 134 -1.36 -9.25 23.66
C LEU A 134 -2.20 -10.23 22.85
N ILE A 135 -1.56 -11.03 22.00
CA ILE A 135 -2.23 -11.99 21.12
C ILE A 135 -1.55 -13.36 21.13
N GLU A 136 -2.35 -14.42 21.21
CA GLU A 136 -1.92 -15.80 20.99
C GLU A 136 -1.65 -16.07 19.50
N LEU A 137 -0.53 -16.73 19.20
CA LEU A 137 -0.18 -17.11 17.84
C LEU A 137 -0.80 -18.46 17.49
N GLU A 138 -1.33 -18.60 16.27
CA GLU A 138 -1.84 -19.88 15.74
C GLU A 138 -0.79 -21.01 15.80
N GLN A 139 0.46 -20.64 15.58
CA GLN A 139 1.62 -21.50 15.75
C GLN A 139 2.73 -20.70 16.44
N PRO A 140 3.55 -21.33 17.30
CA PRO A 140 4.71 -20.67 17.87
C PRO A 140 5.62 -20.09 16.78
N ASP A 141 6.27 -18.97 17.08
CA ASP A 141 7.24 -18.37 16.17
C ASP A 141 8.54 -19.21 16.08
N VAL A 142 9.49 -18.76 15.26
CA VAL A 142 10.75 -19.47 15.01
C VAL A 142 11.59 -19.70 16.26
N ASP A 143 11.40 -18.89 17.30
CA ASP A 143 12.08 -19.01 18.60
C ASP A 143 11.23 -19.77 19.64
N GLY A 144 10.07 -20.29 19.23
CA GLY A 144 9.14 -21.04 20.06
C GLY A 144 8.28 -20.17 20.98
N ASN A 145 8.20 -18.86 20.74
CA ASN A 145 7.28 -17.99 21.48
C ASN A 145 5.85 -18.21 20.99
N THR A 146 4.93 -18.24 21.94
CA THR A 146 3.51 -18.55 21.71
C THR A 146 2.65 -17.31 21.56
N HIS A 147 3.12 -16.14 22.01
CA HIS A 147 2.34 -14.92 22.08
C HIS A 147 3.17 -13.71 21.63
N ARG A 148 2.49 -12.69 21.12
CA ARG A 148 3.08 -11.38 20.78
C ARG A 148 2.44 -10.27 21.60
N LEU A 149 3.28 -9.42 22.20
CA LEU A 149 2.87 -8.23 22.92
C LEU A 149 3.31 -7.01 22.14
N THR A 150 2.36 -6.13 21.80
CA THR A 150 2.63 -4.87 21.12
C THR A 150 2.21 -3.71 22.01
N LEU A 151 3.14 -2.78 22.25
CA LEU A 151 2.86 -1.47 22.82
C LEU A 151 2.76 -0.43 21.70
N ALA A 152 1.75 0.42 21.76
CA ALA A 152 1.60 1.57 20.85
C ALA A 152 1.62 2.87 21.65
N PHE A 153 2.39 3.85 21.18
CA PHE A 153 2.56 5.16 21.80
C PHE A 153 2.17 6.27 20.83
N ASP A 154 1.23 7.11 21.23
CA ASP A 154 0.92 8.35 20.53
C ASP A 154 1.94 9.42 20.94
N THR A 155 2.84 9.77 20.02
CA THR A 155 3.97 10.67 20.29
C THR A 155 3.63 12.15 20.19
N ARG A 156 2.37 12.52 19.92
CA ARG A 156 1.96 13.92 19.84
C ARG A 156 2.06 14.59 21.22
N SER A 157 2.76 15.72 21.27
CA SER A 157 2.90 16.48 22.52
C SER A 157 1.73 17.42 22.77
N MET A 158 1.41 17.65 24.04
CA MET A 158 0.44 18.66 24.47
C MET A 158 1.14 19.94 24.95
N ALA A 159 0.43 21.06 24.85
CA ALA A 159 0.85 22.31 25.47
C ALA A 159 0.76 22.18 27.01
N SER A 160 1.76 22.74 27.70
CA SER A 160 1.75 22.82 29.17
C SER A 160 0.95 24.06 29.59
N ALA A 161 -0.13 23.89 30.35
CA ALA A 161 -0.90 24.99 30.91
C ALA A 161 -1.48 24.63 32.28
N THR A 162 -1.44 25.59 33.21
CA THR A 162 -1.94 25.43 34.57
C THR A 162 -3.44 25.07 34.55
N GLY A 163 -3.80 23.92 35.12
CA GLY A 163 -5.18 23.43 35.18
C GLY A 163 -5.61 22.56 33.99
N MET A 164 -4.75 22.31 32.99
CA MET A 164 -5.00 21.28 31.98
C MET A 164 -4.73 19.88 32.53
N GLN A 165 -5.53 18.90 32.10
CA GLN A 165 -5.32 17.49 32.44
C GLN A 165 -4.07 16.96 31.75
N TYR A 166 -3.25 16.18 32.49
CA TYR A 166 -2.03 15.57 31.96
C TYR A 166 -2.37 14.30 31.17
N LEU A 167 -2.75 14.45 29.90
CA LEU A 167 -3.25 13.36 29.07
C LEU A 167 -2.19 12.77 28.12
N ALA A 168 -1.21 13.58 27.70
CA ALA A 168 -0.08 13.17 26.87
C ALA A 168 1.21 13.87 27.34
N PRO A 169 2.41 13.38 26.96
CA PRO A 169 3.66 14.07 27.24
C PRO A 169 3.63 15.53 26.79
N THR A 170 4.20 16.42 27.59
CA THR A 170 4.25 17.86 27.30
C THR A 170 5.59 18.27 26.69
N ARG A 171 5.66 19.46 26.11
CA ARG A 171 6.95 20.04 25.68
C ARG A 171 7.95 20.19 26.83
N ASP A 172 7.46 20.49 28.03
CA ASP A 172 8.31 20.60 29.22
C ASP A 172 8.93 19.24 29.58
N ASP A 173 8.18 18.15 29.44
CA ASP A 173 8.70 16.81 29.66
C ASP A 173 9.81 16.44 28.67
N ILE A 174 9.65 16.82 27.40
CA ILE A 174 10.65 16.59 26.35
C ILE A 174 11.92 17.39 26.65
N ASN A 175 11.77 18.68 26.97
CA ASN A 175 12.89 19.56 27.27
C ASN A 175 13.64 19.14 28.55
N ALA A 176 12.93 18.63 29.54
CA ALA A 176 13.51 18.12 30.79
C ALA A 176 14.15 16.72 30.63
N GLY A 177 13.94 16.04 29.50
CA GLY A 177 14.39 14.66 29.30
C GLY A 177 13.69 13.68 30.24
N SER A 178 12.43 13.95 30.59
CA SER A 178 11.60 13.16 31.50
C SER A 178 11.53 11.70 31.07
N SER A 179 11.59 10.82 32.07
CA SER A 179 11.48 9.38 31.92
C SER A 179 10.04 8.92 32.12
N PHE A 180 9.60 7.93 31.35
CA PHE A 180 8.28 7.33 31.47
C PHE A 180 8.40 5.81 31.65
N ARG A 181 7.62 5.23 32.56
CA ARG A 181 7.66 3.79 32.85
C ARG A 181 6.27 3.21 32.98
N LEU A 182 6.12 1.94 32.60
CA LEU A 182 4.90 1.17 32.81
C LEU A 182 4.69 0.90 34.30
N ALA A 183 3.52 1.24 34.83
CA ALA A 183 3.09 0.99 36.19
C ALA A 183 2.27 -0.31 36.26
N CYS A 184 2.88 -1.39 36.75
CA CYS A 184 2.26 -2.72 36.73
C CYS A 184 1.50 -3.08 38.03
N HIS A 185 1.71 -2.32 39.11
CA HIS A 185 1.07 -2.58 40.40
C HIS A 185 -0.07 -1.59 40.66
N ALA A 186 -1.19 -2.07 41.23
CA ALA A 186 -2.38 -1.24 41.46
C ALA A 186 -2.10 0.03 42.29
N ARG A 187 -1.14 0.01 43.23
CA ARG A 187 -0.75 1.23 43.98
C ARG A 187 -0.21 2.34 43.06
N GLN A 188 0.54 1.96 42.04
CA GLN A 188 1.16 2.89 41.09
C GLN A 188 0.14 3.45 40.10
N SER A 189 -0.91 2.67 39.79
CA SER A 189 -1.93 3.00 38.79
C SER A 189 -3.32 3.26 39.36
N ARG A 190 -3.50 3.33 40.68
CA ARG A 190 -4.81 3.46 41.35
C ARG A 190 -5.63 4.62 40.78
N TRP A 191 -5.06 5.81 40.76
CA TRP A 191 -5.72 6.99 40.24
C TRP A 191 -6.13 6.85 38.77
N PHE A 192 -5.34 6.13 37.96
CA PHE A 192 -5.63 5.86 36.56
C PHE A 192 -6.77 4.85 36.41
N LEU A 193 -6.76 3.80 37.24
CA LEU A 193 -7.85 2.82 37.31
C LEU A 193 -9.15 3.43 37.83
N ASP A 194 -9.10 4.48 38.66
CA ASP A 194 -10.28 5.22 39.13
C ASP A 194 -10.86 6.18 38.08
N GLN A 195 -10.18 6.40 36.94
CA GLN A 195 -10.70 7.23 35.86
C GLN A 195 -11.93 6.58 35.23
N LYS A 196 -13.02 7.34 35.13
CA LYS A 196 -14.30 6.86 34.56
C LYS A 196 -14.14 6.21 33.19
N TRP A 197 -13.36 6.83 32.29
CA TRP A 197 -13.17 6.32 30.94
C TRP A 197 -12.41 4.99 30.89
N VAL A 198 -11.51 4.72 31.86
CA VAL A 198 -10.79 3.44 31.98
C VAL A 198 -11.71 2.37 32.56
N GLN A 199 -12.47 2.71 33.60
CA GLN A 199 -13.47 1.81 34.20
C GLN A 199 -14.52 1.39 33.17
N ASP A 200 -15.13 2.35 32.48
CA ASP A 200 -16.18 2.08 31.51
C ASP A 200 -15.63 1.28 30.31
N TRP A 201 -14.40 1.54 29.87
CA TRP A 201 -13.73 0.75 28.82
C TRP A 201 -13.56 -0.71 29.22
N LEU A 202 -12.98 -0.96 30.40
CA LEU A 202 -12.71 -2.32 30.88
C LEU A 202 -14.02 -3.07 31.19
N ALA A 203 -15.02 -2.37 31.75
CA ALA A 203 -16.34 -2.93 31.98
C ALA A 203 -17.02 -3.31 30.66
N GLU A 204 -16.92 -2.47 29.61
CA GLU A 204 -17.49 -2.81 28.29
C GLU A 204 -16.80 -4.04 27.69
N ILE A 205 -15.47 -4.15 27.77
CA ILE A 205 -14.76 -5.36 27.32
C ILE A 205 -15.28 -6.60 28.06
N TYR A 206 -15.47 -6.50 29.37
CA TYR A 206 -15.98 -7.60 30.17
C TYR A 206 -17.40 -8.01 29.76
N ARG A 207 -18.30 -7.04 29.57
CA ARG A 207 -19.66 -7.28 29.07
C ARG A 207 -19.63 -7.94 27.70
N GLU A 208 -18.82 -7.42 26.78
CA GLU A 208 -18.70 -7.96 25.41
C GLU A 208 -18.21 -9.39 25.39
N GLY A 209 -17.16 -9.70 26.16
CA GLY A 209 -16.61 -11.06 26.28
C GLY A 209 -17.55 -12.04 26.97
N ASN A 210 -18.57 -11.56 27.70
CA ASN A 210 -19.55 -12.37 28.43
C ASN A 210 -20.99 -12.21 27.92
N ARG A 211 -21.22 -11.67 26.71
CA ARG A 211 -22.57 -11.42 26.15
C ARG A 211 -23.51 -12.63 26.12
N HIS A 212 -22.97 -13.84 26.18
CA HIS A 212 -23.75 -15.08 26.19
C HIS A 212 -24.26 -15.49 27.59
N ARG A 213 -23.88 -14.76 28.65
CA ARG A 213 -24.28 -15.02 30.05
C ARG A 213 -25.46 -14.13 30.45
N PRO A 214 -26.21 -14.47 31.51
CA PRO A 214 -27.22 -13.57 32.08
C PRO A 214 -26.59 -12.23 32.46
N SER A 215 -27.24 -11.13 32.08
CA SER A 215 -26.71 -9.78 32.36
C SER A 215 -26.58 -9.49 33.86
N GLU A 216 -27.46 -10.05 34.69
CA GLU A 216 -27.43 -9.87 36.16
C GLU A 216 -26.12 -10.41 36.75
N ASP A 217 -25.73 -11.65 36.40
CA ASP A 217 -24.46 -12.25 36.82
C ASP A 217 -23.25 -11.39 36.41
N VAL A 218 -23.27 -10.87 35.18
CA VAL A 218 -22.18 -10.04 34.65
C VAL A 218 -22.07 -8.72 35.42
N GLU A 219 -23.19 -8.09 35.76
CA GLU A 219 -23.17 -6.85 36.55
C GLU A 219 -22.75 -7.10 38.00
N GLU A 220 -23.13 -8.23 38.63
CA GLU A 220 -22.62 -8.61 39.96
C GLU A 220 -21.09 -8.80 39.93
N GLU A 221 -20.56 -9.47 38.91
CA GLU A 221 -19.12 -9.67 38.72
C GLU A 221 -18.35 -8.35 38.43
N LEU A 222 -19.00 -7.37 37.80
CA LEU A 222 -18.46 -6.02 37.64
C LEU A 222 -18.38 -5.27 38.97
N VAL A 223 -19.37 -5.45 39.86
CA VAL A 223 -19.32 -4.92 41.24
C VAL A 223 -18.18 -5.56 42.03
N GLU A 224 -17.89 -6.84 41.80
CA GLU A 224 -16.71 -7.55 42.34
C GLU A 224 -15.37 -7.12 41.69
N GLN A 225 -15.40 -6.28 40.66
CA GLN A 225 -14.25 -5.78 39.92
C GLN A 225 -13.45 -6.82 39.15
N ARG A 226 -14.10 -7.89 38.68
CA ARG A 226 -13.42 -8.95 37.90
C ARG A 226 -12.76 -8.41 36.64
N HIS A 227 -13.36 -7.40 35.98
CA HIS A 227 -12.79 -6.70 34.82
C HIS A 227 -11.43 -6.06 35.11
N ILE A 228 -11.29 -5.40 36.27
CA ILE A 228 -10.00 -4.83 36.73
C ILE A 228 -9.02 -5.95 37.07
N GLY A 229 -9.49 -7.04 37.66
CA GLY A 229 -8.66 -8.19 38.00
C GLY A 229 -8.03 -8.84 36.76
N HIS A 230 -8.82 -9.06 35.70
CA HIS A 230 -8.30 -9.58 34.44
C HIS A 230 -7.25 -8.64 33.81
N TYR A 231 -7.46 -7.33 33.88
CA TYR A 231 -6.52 -6.33 33.40
C TYR A 231 -5.20 -6.33 34.18
N LEU A 232 -5.27 -6.35 35.53
CA LEU A 232 -4.09 -6.44 36.39
C LEU A 232 -3.32 -7.76 36.20
N ASN A 233 -4.01 -8.86 35.87
CA ASN A 233 -3.38 -10.12 35.50
C ASN A 233 -2.48 -9.95 34.27
N LEU A 234 -2.95 -9.27 33.23
CA LEU A 234 -2.15 -8.97 32.04
C LEU A 234 -0.93 -8.10 32.40
N LEU A 235 -1.13 -7.04 33.20
CA LEU A 235 -0.02 -6.17 33.62
C LEU A 235 1.05 -6.90 34.44
N SER A 236 0.67 -7.93 35.20
CA SER A 236 1.61 -8.71 36.02
C SER A 236 2.69 -9.43 35.20
N LEU A 237 2.44 -9.71 33.93
CA LEU A 237 3.43 -10.30 33.02
C LEU A 237 4.62 -9.37 32.75
N MET A 238 4.40 -8.06 32.89
CA MET A 238 5.39 -7.00 32.68
C MET A 238 5.95 -6.46 34.00
N ALA A 239 5.45 -6.95 35.15
CA ALA A 239 5.86 -6.46 36.45
C ALA A 239 7.29 -6.94 36.78
N LYS A 240 8.19 -5.98 37.05
CA LYS A 240 9.51 -6.28 37.60
C LYS A 240 9.35 -6.73 39.06
N PRO A 241 10.14 -7.71 39.53
CA PRO A 241 10.08 -8.15 40.93
C PRO A 241 10.42 -6.98 41.85
N VAL A 242 9.63 -6.82 42.91
CA VAL A 242 9.91 -5.84 43.97
C VAL A 242 10.73 -6.50 45.09
N PRO A 243 11.55 -5.73 45.84
CA PRO A 243 12.40 -6.29 46.90
C PRO A 243 11.66 -7.17 47.91
N GLU A 244 10.40 -6.83 48.21
CA GLU A 244 9.58 -7.50 49.20
C GLU A 244 9.07 -8.87 48.73
N GLN A 245 9.10 -9.17 47.44
CA GLN A 245 8.80 -10.52 46.91
C GLN A 245 9.93 -11.52 47.15
N ARG A 246 11.15 -11.04 47.47
CA ARG A 246 12.35 -11.90 47.56
C ARG A 246 12.53 -12.81 46.34
N SER A 247 12.15 -12.32 45.16
CA SER A 247 12.23 -13.05 43.90
C SER A 247 13.34 -12.47 43.03
N SER A 248 14.15 -13.36 42.44
CA SER A 248 15.10 -13.02 41.38
C SER A 248 14.55 -13.31 39.98
N GLU A 249 13.30 -13.80 39.87
CA GLU A 249 12.71 -14.10 38.57
C GLU A 249 12.43 -12.80 37.80
N PRO A 250 12.91 -12.68 36.55
CA PRO A 250 12.60 -11.51 35.73
C PRO A 250 11.12 -11.48 35.33
N ALA A 251 10.64 -10.29 34.95
CA ALA A 251 9.35 -10.17 34.29
C ALA A 251 9.28 -11.07 33.06
N ARG A 252 8.11 -11.62 32.74
CA ARG A 252 7.90 -12.41 31.51
C ARG A 252 8.19 -11.58 30.26
N VAL A 253 7.86 -10.28 30.31
CA VAL A 253 8.20 -9.29 29.29
C VAL A 253 8.83 -8.07 29.97
N VAL A 254 10.08 -7.76 29.62
CA VAL A 254 10.78 -6.58 30.15
C VAL A 254 10.48 -5.38 29.27
N VAL A 255 9.63 -4.47 29.76
CA VAL A 255 9.33 -3.21 29.08
C VAL A 255 10.39 -2.16 29.45
N PRO A 256 11.04 -1.50 28.47
CA PRO A 256 12.06 -0.49 28.73
C PRO A 256 11.45 0.81 29.26
N GLU A 257 12.31 1.66 29.84
CA GLU A 257 11.97 3.05 30.11
C GLU A 257 11.81 3.81 28.80
N ILE A 258 10.83 4.70 28.73
CA ILE A 258 10.54 5.50 27.54
C ILE A 258 10.96 6.94 27.78
N LYS A 259 11.65 7.54 26.80
CA LYS A 259 11.91 8.98 26.72
C LYS A 259 11.43 9.52 25.39
N LEU A 260 11.07 10.80 25.34
CA LEU A 260 10.80 11.48 24.08
C LEU A 260 11.98 12.38 23.72
N ALA A 261 12.43 12.27 22.47
CA ALA A 261 13.38 13.20 21.87
C ALA A 261 12.63 14.25 21.04
N ALA A 262 13.15 15.48 21.04
CA ALA A 262 12.62 16.56 20.23
C ALA A 262 12.75 16.26 18.73
N ASN A 263 11.88 16.87 17.92
CA ASN A 263 11.79 16.65 16.48
C ASN A 263 11.82 17.99 15.73
N GLY A 264 12.36 18.00 14.51
CA GLY A 264 12.46 19.21 13.69
C GLY A 264 13.43 20.25 14.27
N ALA A 265 13.05 21.52 14.21
CA ALA A 265 13.88 22.65 14.64
C ALA A 265 14.23 22.64 16.14
N ASP A 266 13.43 21.94 16.95
CA ASP A 266 13.64 21.81 18.39
C ASP A 266 14.65 20.69 18.74
N SER A 267 15.11 19.91 17.75
CA SER A 267 16.09 18.83 17.96
C SER A 267 17.50 19.40 18.20
N ILE A 268 18.21 18.82 19.17
CA ILE A 268 19.61 19.19 19.50
C ILE A 268 20.53 18.87 18.32
N ASP A 269 20.36 17.68 17.74
CA ASP A 269 21.09 17.25 16.55
C ASP A 269 20.24 17.41 15.29
N PRO A 270 20.85 17.73 14.14
CA PRO A 270 20.11 17.79 12.88
C PRO A 270 19.51 16.41 12.54
N PRO A 271 18.25 16.35 12.07
CA PRO A 271 17.61 15.10 11.64
C PRO A 271 18.40 14.41 10.53
N ILE A 272 18.44 13.07 10.59
CA ILE A 272 18.99 12.25 9.49
C ILE A 272 18.00 12.31 8.32
N GLN A 273 18.49 12.75 7.17
CA GLN A 273 17.66 12.86 5.96
C GLN A 273 17.44 11.46 5.37
N VAL A 274 16.21 11.18 4.96
CA VAL A 274 15.82 9.89 4.38
C VAL A 274 15.16 10.12 3.03
N ASP A 275 15.67 9.45 2.00
CA ASP A 275 15.04 9.44 0.68
C ASP A 275 14.15 8.19 0.54
N LEU A 276 12.93 8.36 0.02
CA LEU A 276 12.00 7.26 -0.25
C LEU A 276 11.91 7.04 -1.76
N VAL A 277 12.25 5.84 -2.21
CA VAL A 277 12.05 5.38 -3.58
C VAL A 277 10.84 4.45 -3.62
N LEU A 278 9.87 4.74 -4.46
CA LEU A 278 8.65 3.96 -4.65
C LEU A 278 8.53 3.51 -6.09
N ASP A 279 8.16 2.24 -6.23
CA ASP A 279 7.73 1.65 -7.48
C ASP A 279 6.30 1.16 -7.34
N VAL A 280 5.36 1.99 -7.82
CA VAL A 280 3.92 1.75 -7.70
C VAL A 280 3.41 1.13 -9.00
N GLY A 281 3.33 -0.19 -9.04
CA GLY A 281 2.76 -0.93 -10.17
C GLY A 281 1.23 -1.01 -10.11
N ASN A 282 0.61 -1.49 -11.19
CA ASN A 282 -0.85 -1.71 -11.21
C ASN A 282 -1.30 -2.75 -10.17
N SER A 283 -0.56 -3.86 -10.04
CA SER A 283 -0.96 -4.96 -9.14
C SER A 283 -0.12 -5.04 -7.88
N ARG A 284 1.17 -4.66 -7.96
CA ARG A 284 2.10 -4.70 -6.81
C ARG A 284 2.95 -3.44 -6.73
N THR A 285 3.24 -3.03 -5.51
CA THR A 285 4.05 -1.87 -5.13
C THR A 285 5.20 -2.29 -4.22
N CYS A 286 6.35 -1.65 -4.33
CA CYS A 286 7.43 -1.79 -3.35
C CYS A 286 8.15 -0.45 -3.13
N GLY A 287 8.97 -0.38 -2.08
CA GLY A 287 9.74 0.82 -1.79
C GLY A 287 11.03 0.56 -1.02
N ILE A 288 11.95 1.51 -1.11
CA ILE A 288 13.25 1.52 -0.44
C ILE A 288 13.40 2.87 0.27
N LEU A 289 13.90 2.83 1.50
CA LEU A 289 14.26 4.00 2.30
C LEU A 289 15.79 4.06 2.41
N ILE A 290 16.37 5.25 2.24
CA ILE A 290 17.82 5.45 2.19
C ILE A 290 18.20 6.56 3.17
N GLU A 291 18.93 6.23 4.24
CA GLU A 291 19.39 7.20 5.25
C GLU A 291 20.71 7.85 4.85
N ASN A 292 20.78 9.17 5.00
CA ASN A 292 21.97 9.96 4.73
C ASN A 292 22.70 10.31 6.04
N HIS A 293 23.73 9.53 6.37
CA HIS A 293 24.59 9.74 7.54
C HIS A 293 25.79 10.69 7.29
N GLY A 294 25.78 11.47 6.20
CA GLY A 294 26.87 12.40 5.87
C GLY A 294 28.14 11.67 5.39
N GLN A 295 29.32 12.16 5.78
CA GLN A 295 30.62 11.61 5.33
C GLN A 295 30.87 10.15 5.74
N SER A 296 30.18 9.67 6.79
CA SER A 296 30.27 8.29 7.26
C SER A 296 29.37 7.32 6.48
N GLY A 297 28.45 7.84 5.65
CA GLY A 297 27.40 7.07 5.00
C GLY A 297 27.64 6.82 3.52
N ASP A 298 28.11 5.62 3.19
CA ASP A 298 27.84 5.06 1.87
C ASP A 298 26.34 4.76 1.79
N GLY A 299 25.62 5.39 0.85
CA GLY A 299 24.17 5.21 0.69
C GLY A 299 23.78 3.76 0.37
N MET A 300 24.73 2.95 -0.08
CA MET A 300 24.56 1.51 -0.28
C MET A 300 24.49 0.72 1.03
N LYS A 301 24.98 1.26 2.15
CA LYS A 301 25.02 0.58 3.45
C LYS A 301 23.82 0.90 4.35
N HIS A 302 23.23 2.07 4.19
CA HIS A 302 22.16 2.59 5.06
C HIS A 302 20.83 2.65 4.33
N ASN A 303 20.46 1.58 3.63
CA ASN A 303 19.16 1.45 3.00
C ASN A 303 18.40 0.24 3.55
N TYR A 304 17.07 0.29 3.44
CA TYR A 304 16.19 -0.78 3.88
C TYR A 304 14.86 -0.74 3.14
N ILE A 305 14.17 -1.87 3.14
CA ILE A 305 12.90 -2.02 2.44
C ILE A 305 11.77 -1.34 3.22
N LEU A 306 10.87 -0.68 2.50
CA LEU A 306 9.61 -0.17 3.04
C LEU A 306 8.77 -1.35 3.57
N GLN A 307 8.39 -1.26 4.84
CA GLN A 307 7.58 -2.24 5.54
C GLN A 307 6.19 -1.65 5.82
N ILE A 308 5.14 -2.42 5.53
CA ILE A 308 3.76 -2.06 5.84
C ILE A 308 3.32 -2.85 7.09
N ARG A 309 2.82 -2.16 8.12
CA ARG A 309 2.19 -2.78 9.29
C ARG A 309 0.68 -2.91 9.06
N ASP A 310 0.15 -4.10 9.33
CA ASP A 310 -1.28 -4.39 9.28
C ASP A 310 -1.96 -3.76 10.49
N LEU A 311 -2.83 -2.76 10.30
CA LEU A 311 -3.45 -2.05 11.43
C LEU A 311 -4.66 -2.79 12.01
N VAL A 312 -5.22 -3.77 11.27
CA VAL A 312 -6.20 -4.72 11.79
C VAL A 312 -5.52 -5.79 12.65
N ASN A 313 -4.35 -6.26 12.23
CA ASN A 313 -3.53 -7.25 12.94
C ASN A 313 -2.11 -6.70 13.23
N PRO A 314 -1.94 -5.78 14.20
CA PRO A 314 -0.68 -5.04 14.42
C PRO A 314 0.55 -5.90 14.70
N GLU A 315 0.37 -7.16 15.11
CA GLU A 315 1.46 -8.14 15.24
C GLU A 315 1.99 -8.65 13.90
N ARG A 316 1.44 -8.18 12.77
CA ARG A 316 1.85 -8.56 11.41
C ARG A 316 2.42 -7.36 10.64
N VAL A 317 3.55 -7.63 9.98
CA VAL A 317 4.22 -6.70 9.06
C VAL A 317 4.60 -7.41 7.76
N TYR A 318 4.76 -6.63 6.70
CA TYR A 318 5.06 -7.11 5.36
C TYR A 318 6.17 -6.26 4.71
N SER A 319 7.28 -6.90 4.35
CA SER A 319 8.45 -6.30 3.69
C SER A 319 8.63 -6.75 2.23
N GLN A 320 7.71 -7.57 1.72
CA GLN A 320 7.71 -7.97 0.31
C GLN A 320 6.95 -6.94 -0.52
N PRO A 321 7.15 -6.87 -1.85
CA PRO A 321 6.27 -6.08 -2.70
C PRO A 321 4.81 -6.47 -2.47
N PHE A 322 3.97 -5.50 -2.15
CA PHE A 322 2.61 -5.69 -1.64
C PHE A 322 1.57 -5.29 -2.69
N GLU A 323 0.33 -5.76 -2.56
CA GLU A 323 -0.75 -5.41 -3.50
C GLU A 323 -1.02 -3.90 -3.55
N SER A 324 -1.22 -3.36 -4.75
CA SER A 324 -1.58 -1.94 -4.95
C SER A 324 -3.05 -1.62 -4.64
N ARG A 325 -3.78 -2.58 -4.07
CA ARG A 325 -5.18 -2.45 -3.67
C ARG A 325 -5.32 -1.42 -2.56
N VAL A 326 -6.45 -0.70 -2.59
CA VAL A 326 -6.87 0.20 -1.52
C VAL A 326 -8.24 -0.21 -0.99
N GLU A 327 -8.39 -0.23 0.33
CA GLU A 327 -9.67 -0.43 1.02
C GLU A 327 -9.87 0.69 2.04
N PHE A 328 -11.07 1.26 2.12
CA PHE A 328 -11.43 2.19 3.17
C PHE A 328 -11.67 1.42 4.48
N ALA A 329 -10.81 1.65 5.46
CA ALA A 329 -10.95 1.13 6.81
C ALA A 329 -10.26 2.08 7.81
N GLN A 330 -10.89 2.30 8.95
CA GLN A 330 -10.30 3.10 10.03
C GLN A 330 -9.35 2.25 10.88
N ALA A 331 -8.29 2.86 11.39
CA ALA A 331 -7.40 2.20 12.33
C ALA A 331 -8.06 2.29 13.69
N SER A 332 -8.08 1.18 14.42
CA SER A 332 -8.61 1.15 15.77
C SER A 332 -7.50 0.77 16.74
N PHE A 333 -7.31 1.62 17.75
CA PHE A 333 -6.44 1.36 18.91
C PHE A 333 -7.29 1.10 20.16
N GLY A 334 -8.40 0.39 19.96
CA GLY A 334 -9.38 0.02 20.98
C GLY A 334 -10.66 0.84 20.94
N LYS A 335 -11.29 1.04 22.09
CA LYS A 335 -12.61 1.67 22.22
C LYS A 335 -12.53 3.20 22.23
N GLU A 336 -12.52 3.79 21.04
CA GLU A 336 -12.37 5.24 20.83
C GLU A 336 -13.44 6.08 21.55
N ASN A 337 -14.68 5.58 21.61
CA ASN A 337 -15.78 6.22 22.33
C ASN A 337 -15.50 6.45 23.83
N PHE A 338 -14.68 5.60 24.46
CA PHE A 338 -14.20 5.81 25.82
C PHE A 338 -12.90 6.62 25.85
N SER A 339 -11.99 6.42 24.88
CA SER A 339 -10.77 7.24 24.76
C SER A 339 -11.08 8.74 24.76
N VAL A 340 -12.09 9.18 24.02
CA VAL A 340 -12.48 10.60 23.92
C VAL A 340 -13.00 11.15 25.26
N GLN A 341 -13.58 10.31 26.13
CA GLN A 341 -14.06 10.72 27.46
C GLN A 341 -12.92 11.12 28.42
N SER A 342 -11.67 10.77 28.08
CA SER A 342 -10.49 11.32 28.78
C SER A 342 -10.33 12.83 28.59
N GLY A 343 -11.05 13.45 27.64
CA GLY A 343 -10.88 14.85 27.24
C GLY A 343 -9.93 15.04 26.05
N ARG A 344 -9.19 14.00 25.64
CA ARG A 344 -8.31 14.02 24.47
C ARG A 344 -9.00 13.39 23.25
N HIS A 345 -9.53 14.23 22.36
CA HIS A 345 -10.29 13.82 21.18
C HIS A 345 -9.43 13.31 20.01
N ASP A 346 -8.13 13.58 20.04
CA ASP A 346 -7.19 13.29 18.97
C ASP A 346 -6.20 12.16 19.33
N ALA A 347 -6.44 11.46 20.45
CA ALA A 347 -5.59 10.37 20.93
C ALA A 347 -5.63 9.18 19.97
N PHE A 348 -4.46 8.69 19.55
CA PHE A 348 -4.31 7.55 18.64
C PHE A 348 -4.99 7.75 17.28
N GLN A 349 -5.13 8.99 16.84
CA GLN A 349 -5.70 9.30 15.54
C GLN A 349 -4.73 8.94 14.41
N TRP A 350 -5.12 8.00 13.55
CA TRP A 350 -4.37 7.67 12.34
C TRP A 350 -4.65 8.72 11.24
N PRO A 351 -3.64 9.21 10.49
CA PRO A 351 -3.82 10.31 9.54
C PRO A 351 -4.73 10.00 8.35
N THR A 352 -4.85 8.74 7.97
CA THR A 352 -5.57 8.28 6.77
C THR A 352 -6.79 7.43 7.12
N ILE A 353 -7.64 7.21 6.13
CA ILE A 353 -8.86 6.40 6.24
C ILE A 353 -8.84 5.18 5.30
N ALA A 354 -7.66 4.82 4.78
CA ALA A 354 -7.48 3.78 3.78
C ALA A 354 -6.32 2.84 4.14
N ARG A 355 -6.45 1.56 3.77
CA ARG A 355 -5.45 0.50 3.94
C ARG A 355 -4.97 -0.01 2.61
N VAL A 356 -3.75 -0.52 2.58
CA VAL A 356 -3.06 -1.00 1.37
C VAL A 356 -2.40 -2.36 1.61
N GLY A 357 -1.97 -3.02 0.54
CA GLY A 357 -1.23 -4.27 0.63
C GLY A 357 -2.07 -5.44 1.15
N VAL A 358 -1.44 -6.31 1.94
CA VAL A 358 -2.07 -7.56 2.42
C VAL A 358 -3.28 -7.29 3.31
N GLU A 359 -3.25 -6.23 4.13
CA GLU A 359 -4.39 -5.81 4.94
C GLU A 359 -5.61 -5.48 4.08
N ALA A 360 -5.40 -4.69 3.00
CA ALA A 360 -6.45 -4.38 2.03
C ALA A 360 -6.97 -5.64 1.31
N GLY A 361 -6.08 -6.58 0.96
CA GLY A 361 -6.45 -7.88 0.40
C GLY A 361 -7.42 -8.64 1.31
N HIS A 362 -7.05 -8.83 2.58
CA HIS A 362 -7.88 -9.51 3.58
C HIS A 362 -9.23 -8.82 3.81
N LEU A 363 -9.23 -7.48 3.94
CA LEU A 363 -10.44 -6.69 4.08
C LEU A 363 -11.37 -6.89 2.89
N SER A 364 -10.83 -6.80 1.67
CA SER A 364 -11.63 -6.93 0.44
C SER A 364 -12.27 -8.30 0.28
N GLY A 365 -11.56 -9.37 0.63
CA GLY A 365 -12.06 -10.75 0.55
C GLY A 365 -13.16 -11.04 1.55
N ARG A 366 -13.20 -10.33 2.69
CA ARG A 366 -14.14 -10.59 3.80
C ARG A 366 -15.30 -9.60 3.92
N ARG A 367 -15.44 -8.69 2.94
CA ARG A 367 -16.58 -7.75 2.85
C ARG A 367 -17.89 -8.49 3.13
N ARG A 368 -18.82 -7.87 3.87
CA ARG A 368 -20.14 -8.49 4.07
C ARG A 368 -20.92 -8.52 2.77
N GLY A 369 -20.72 -7.51 1.93
CA GLY A 369 -21.36 -7.38 0.63
C GLY A 369 -22.74 -6.72 0.66
N THR A 370 -23.17 -6.27 1.82
CA THR A 370 -24.20 -5.23 2.00
C THR A 370 -23.58 -3.82 1.93
N GLU A 371 -22.27 -3.73 2.23
CA GLU A 371 -21.44 -2.53 2.47
C GLU A 371 -21.18 -1.64 1.25
N GLY A 372 -21.82 -1.86 0.11
CA GLY A 372 -21.48 -1.15 -1.14
C GLY A 372 -19.98 -1.23 -1.49
N SER A 373 -19.47 -0.27 -2.25
CA SER A 373 -18.06 -0.25 -2.65
C SER A 373 -17.16 0.24 -1.50
N THR A 374 -16.21 -0.59 -1.07
CA THR A 374 -15.29 -0.25 0.04
C THR A 374 -13.83 -0.06 -0.40
N GLY A 375 -13.52 -0.18 -1.69
CA GLY A 375 -12.15 -0.15 -2.19
C GLY A 375 -12.01 -0.50 -3.67
N LEU A 376 -10.77 -0.48 -4.16
CA LEU A 376 -10.42 -0.63 -5.58
C LEU A 376 -9.13 -1.45 -5.73
N SER A 377 -9.09 -2.38 -6.69
CA SER A 377 -7.92 -3.26 -6.88
C SER A 377 -6.66 -2.54 -7.35
N SER A 378 -6.79 -1.50 -8.19
CA SER A 378 -5.66 -0.77 -8.75
C SER A 378 -6.02 0.69 -9.05
N PRO A 379 -5.73 1.65 -8.15
CA PRO A 379 -6.00 3.06 -8.41
C PRO A 379 -5.22 3.62 -9.62
N LYS A 380 -3.99 3.14 -9.88
CA LYS A 380 -3.16 3.57 -11.02
C LYS A 380 -3.87 3.33 -12.37
N ARG A 381 -4.64 2.25 -12.49
CA ARG A 381 -5.40 1.89 -13.71
C ARG A 381 -6.55 2.87 -14.01
N TYR A 382 -7.03 3.59 -12.99
CA TYR A 382 -8.16 4.52 -13.09
C TYR A 382 -7.75 5.99 -12.91
N LEU A 383 -6.47 6.32 -13.08
CA LEU A 383 -6.01 7.72 -13.07
C LEU A 383 -6.83 8.62 -14.00
N TRP A 384 -7.28 8.08 -15.13
CA TRP A 384 -8.11 8.77 -16.12
C TRP A 384 -9.51 9.14 -15.64
N ASP A 385 -10.04 8.49 -14.59
CA ASP A 385 -11.43 8.69 -14.16
C ASP A 385 -11.54 9.66 -12.98
N GLU A 386 -11.68 10.94 -13.31
CA GLU A 386 -11.89 12.02 -12.34
C GLU A 386 -13.38 12.28 -12.02
N ASN A 387 -14.31 11.51 -12.61
CA ASN A 387 -15.75 11.71 -12.37
C ASN A 387 -16.17 11.22 -10.97
N ALA A 388 -17.31 11.73 -10.49
CA ALA A 388 -17.94 11.27 -9.26
C ALA A 388 -18.29 9.78 -9.34
N TYR A 389 -17.85 9.00 -8.36
CA TYR A 389 -18.28 7.61 -8.24
C TYR A 389 -19.65 7.55 -7.54
N THR A 390 -20.71 7.45 -8.33
CA THR A 390 -22.11 7.67 -7.89
C THR A 390 -22.61 6.69 -6.84
N HIS A 391 -22.10 5.46 -6.82
CA HIS A 391 -22.43 4.45 -5.81
C HIS A 391 -21.93 4.83 -4.40
N GLY A 392 -20.93 5.72 -4.32
CA GLY A 392 -20.29 6.16 -3.09
C GLY A 392 -19.39 5.10 -2.45
N TRP A 393 -18.56 5.55 -1.51
CA TRP A 393 -17.61 4.71 -0.78
C TRP A 393 -18.02 4.48 0.68
N ARG A 394 -17.77 3.28 1.19
CA ARG A 394 -18.07 2.89 2.57
C ARG A 394 -16.86 2.29 3.25
N PHE A 395 -16.84 2.33 4.57
CA PHE A 395 -15.85 1.61 5.34
C PHE A 395 -16.11 0.11 5.30
N ASN A 396 -15.03 -0.65 5.20
CA ASN A 396 -15.05 -2.10 5.36
C ASN A 396 -15.12 -2.43 6.86
N ASN A 397 -16.20 -3.07 7.28
CA ASN A 397 -16.49 -3.35 8.69
C ASN A 397 -16.42 -4.84 9.04
N SER A 398 -15.61 -5.59 8.29
CA SER A 398 -15.40 -7.03 8.52
C SER A 398 -14.97 -7.34 9.96
N TYR A 399 -14.23 -6.43 10.60
CA TYR A 399 -13.66 -6.60 11.95
C TYR A 399 -14.25 -5.66 13.02
N VAL A 400 -15.14 -4.73 12.65
CA VAL A 400 -15.80 -3.79 13.59
C VAL A 400 -17.31 -3.92 13.43
N GLN A 401 -17.99 -4.47 14.43
CA GLN A 401 -19.46 -4.63 14.38
C GLN A 401 -20.16 -3.29 14.60
N THR A 402 -20.59 -2.64 13.53
CA THR A 402 -21.52 -1.49 13.60
C THR A 402 -22.91 -1.90 13.12
N TYR A 403 -23.95 -1.27 13.67
CA TYR A 403 -25.35 -1.50 13.28
C TYR A 403 -25.69 -0.97 11.88
N SER A 404 -24.92 -0.01 11.37
CA SER A 404 -25.03 0.52 10.01
C SER A 404 -23.66 0.59 9.36
N GLU A 405 -23.64 0.58 8.03
CA GLU A 405 -22.41 0.63 7.23
C GLU A 405 -22.02 2.09 7.03
N PRO A 406 -20.98 2.57 7.75
CA PRO A 406 -20.64 3.97 7.73
C PRO A 406 -20.04 4.33 6.38
N LYS A 407 -20.44 5.49 5.87
CA LYS A 407 -19.79 6.13 4.72
C LYS A 407 -18.30 6.29 5.03
N ALA A 408 -17.45 6.20 4.01
CA ALA A 408 -16.00 6.36 4.10
C ALA A 408 -15.62 7.83 4.39
N THR A 409 -16.07 8.35 5.53
CA THR A 409 -15.93 9.74 5.97
C THR A 409 -15.49 9.72 7.42
N ALA A 410 -14.21 10.00 7.68
CA ALA A 410 -13.67 10.08 9.03
C ALA A 410 -12.58 11.15 9.14
N ALA A 411 -12.57 11.80 10.30
CA ALA A 411 -11.51 12.72 10.69
C ALA A 411 -10.18 11.95 10.84
N PRO A 412 -9.03 12.60 10.56
CA PRO A 412 -8.91 13.98 10.10
C PRO A 412 -9.03 14.11 8.58
N PHE A 413 -8.81 13.02 7.83
CA PHE A 413 -8.61 13.04 6.39
C PHE A 413 -9.84 13.56 5.62
N SER A 414 -11.05 13.06 5.91
CA SER A 414 -12.25 13.45 5.15
C SER A 414 -12.67 14.89 5.36
N HIS A 415 -12.17 15.56 6.41
CA HIS A 415 -12.42 16.97 6.69
C HIS A 415 -11.51 17.90 5.86
N LYS A 416 -10.61 17.36 5.05
CA LYS A 416 -9.65 18.11 4.24
C LYS A 416 -9.82 17.90 2.73
N ILE A 417 -10.86 17.17 2.34
CA ILE A 417 -11.15 16.80 0.95
C ILE A 417 -12.61 17.03 0.58
N THR A 418 -12.85 17.28 -0.70
CA THR A 418 -14.19 17.41 -1.28
C THR A 418 -14.88 16.06 -1.40
N LYS A 419 -16.17 16.08 -1.78
CA LYS A 419 -16.93 14.87 -2.16
C LYS A 419 -16.27 14.03 -3.27
N LEU A 420 -15.43 14.64 -4.12
CA LEU A 420 -14.69 13.98 -5.20
C LEU A 420 -13.30 13.47 -4.77
N GLY A 421 -12.88 13.74 -3.53
CA GLY A 421 -11.58 13.33 -3.01
C GLY A 421 -10.45 14.30 -3.35
N GLN A 422 -10.77 15.51 -3.80
CA GLN A 422 -9.79 16.56 -4.07
C GLN A 422 -9.46 17.32 -2.79
N ALA A 423 -8.17 17.58 -2.54
CA ALA A 423 -7.73 18.35 -1.38
C ALA A 423 -8.21 19.81 -1.44
N PHE A 424 -8.68 20.35 -0.31
CA PHE A 424 -9.23 21.71 -0.25
C PHE A 424 -8.28 22.82 -0.69
N TYR A 425 -6.98 22.64 -0.46
CA TYR A 425 -5.98 23.66 -0.83
C TYR A 425 -5.88 23.87 -2.35
N LYS A 426 -6.36 22.92 -3.16
CA LYS A 426 -6.45 23.05 -4.61
C LYS A 426 -7.62 23.91 -5.07
N LEU A 427 -8.59 24.17 -4.18
CA LEU A 427 -9.78 24.95 -4.51
C LEU A 427 -9.52 26.42 -4.26
N LYS A 428 -9.76 27.23 -5.30
CA LYS A 428 -9.62 28.69 -5.26
C LYS A 428 -10.69 29.35 -4.40
N ASN A 429 -11.95 28.93 -4.57
CA ASN A 429 -13.05 29.48 -3.79
C ASN A 429 -13.22 28.69 -2.49
N GLU A 430 -13.34 29.39 -1.37
CA GLU A 430 -13.53 28.74 -0.07
C GLU A 430 -14.91 28.07 0.04
N ASP A 431 -15.92 28.61 -0.64
CA ASP A 431 -17.28 28.05 -0.69
C ASP A 431 -17.33 26.64 -1.31
N ASP A 432 -16.34 26.29 -2.15
CA ASP A 432 -16.22 24.97 -2.76
C ASP A 432 -15.59 23.93 -1.78
N ARG A 433 -15.01 24.38 -0.65
CA ARG A 433 -14.32 23.54 0.36
C ARG A 433 -15.30 22.90 1.34
N LEU A 434 -16.29 22.18 0.80
CA LEU A 434 -17.27 21.46 1.60
C LEU A 434 -16.77 20.03 1.88
N PRO A 435 -16.69 19.61 3.17
CA PRO A 435 -16.34 18.24 3.52
C PRO A 435 -17.25 17.23 2.84
N ALA A 436 -16.67 16.07 2.51
CA ALA A 436 -17.42 14.98 1.91
C ALA A 436 -18.48 14.43 2.88
N PHE A 437 -19.73 14.92 2.83
CA PHE A 437 -20.87 14.30 3.51
C PHE A 437 -21.39 13.05 2.78
N SER A 438 -21.09 12.97 1.48
CA SER A 438 -21.31 11.79 0.64
C SER A 438 -20.01 11.52 -0.12
N PRO A 439 -19.27 10.45 0.23
CA PRO A 439 -17.96 10.16 -0.35
C PRO A 439 -18.15 9.59 -1.76
N GLN A 440 -18.26 10.45 -2.76
CA GLN A 440 -18.32 10.11 -4.19
C GLN A 440 -16.93 10.27 -4.83
N TYR A 441 -15.90 9.90 -4.07
CA TYR A 441 -14.51 10.07 -4.46
C TYR A 441 -14.29 9.50 -5.87
N SER A 442 -13.61 10.24 -6.74
CA SER A 442 -13.31 9.74 -8.08
C SER A 442 -12.36 8.55 -8.00
N ARG A 443 -12.43 7.61 -8.94
CA ARG A 443 -11.50 6.46 -8.93
C ARG A 443 -10.04 6.94 -9.07
N SER A 444 -9.79 8.04 -9.77
CA SER A 444 -8.49 8.71 -9.83
C SER A 444 -8.01 9.19 -8.45
N SER A 445 -8.91 9.76 -7.63
CA SER A 445 -8.55 10.24 -6.28
C SER A 445 -8.14 9.13 -5.32
N LEU A 446 -8.59 7.88 -5.53
CA LEU A 446 -8.16 6.72 -4.72
C LEU A 446 -6.64 6.50 -4.77
N MET A 447 -5.96 6.99 -5.81
CA MET A 447 -4.49 7.02 -5.87
C MET A 447 -3.90 7.92 -4.77
N THR A 448 -4.53 9.08 -4.48
CA THR A 448 -4.15 9.96 -3.37
C THR A 448 -4.26 9.23 -2.03
N PHE A 449 -5.35 8.49 -1.80
CA PHE A 449 -5.56 7.74 -0.56
C PHE A 449 -4.52 6.62 -0.39
N MET A 450 -4.24 5.87 -1.46
CA MET A 450 -3.21 4.83 -1.45
C MET A 450 -1.83 5.42 -1.14
N LEU A 451 -1.43 6.48 -1.85
CA LEU A 451 -0.13 7.13 -1.63
C LEU A 451 -0.03 7.77 -0.24
N ALA A 452 -1.12 8.34 0.29
CA ALA A 452 -1.15 8.88 1.63
C ALA A 452 -0.93 7.80 2.70
N GLU A 453 -1.52 6.62 2.54
CA GLU A 453 -1.29 5.49 3.46
C GLU A 453 0.14 4.97 3.37
N VAL A 454 0.67 4.75 2.17
CA VAL A 454 2.07 4.33 1.95
C VAL A 454 3.04 5.35 2.57
N LEU A 455 2.81 6.64 2.39
CA LEU A 455 3.60 7.71 2.99
C LEU A 455 3.50 7.71 4.52
N THR A 456 2.32 7.48 5.08
CA THR A 456 2.12 7.39 6.54
C THR A 456 2.89 6.21 7.13
N GLN A 457 2.85 5.04 6.47
CA GLN A 457 3.62 3.86 6.85
C GLN A 457 5.14 4.11 6.77
N ALA A 458 5.61 4.83 5.74
CA ALA A 458 7.01 5.21 5.59
C ALA A 458 7.47 6.16 6.73
N LEU A 459 6.69 7.20 7.03
CA LEU A 459 6.98 8.15 8.12
C LEU A 459 7.03 7.45 9.49
N LEU A 460 6.15 6.47 9.71
CA LEU A 460 6.17 5.62 10.89
C LEU A 460 7.46 4.79 10.95
N GLN A 461 7.82 4.11 9.86
CA GLN A 461 8.97 3.21 9.82
C GLN A 461 10.29 3.94 10.08
N ILE A 462 10.55 5.08 9.40
CA ILE A 462 11.82 5.82 9.54
C ILE A 462 12.06 6.29 10.99
N ASN A 463 10.97 6.53 11.73
CA ASN A 463 11.01 6.94 13.14
C ASN A 463 10.61 5.82 14.11
N SER A 464 10.55 4.57 13.65
CA SER A 464 10.31 3.44 14.56
C SER A 464 11.55 3.18 15.42
N PRO A 465 11.37 2.87 16.73
CA PRO A 465 12.49 2.49 17.60
C PRO A 465 13.29 1.30 17.07
N ALA A 466 12.58 0.31 16.50
CA ALA A 466 13.19 -0.86 15.86
C ALA A 466 14.12 -0.45 14.71
N GLN A 467 13.65 0.40 13.80
CA GLN A 467 14.44 0.84 12.64
C GLN A 467 15.66 1.65 13.06
N ARG A 468 15.50 2.61 13.98
CA ARG A 468 16.63 3.42 14.47
C ARG A 468 17.66 2.59 15.22
N THR A 469 17.24 1.54 15.92
CA THR A 469 18.18 0.60 16.57
C THR A 469 19.02 -0.12 15.51
N ARG A 470 18.40 -0.59 14.43
CA ARG A 470 19.11 -1.25 13.31
C ARG A 470 20.08 -0.33 12.57
N MET A 471 19.73 0.94 12.37
CA MET A 471 20.55 1.92 11.64
C MET A 471 21.51 2.73 12.52
N GLY A 472 21.43 2.58 13.85
CA GLY A 472 22.19 3.37 14.81
C GLY A 472 21.65 4.79 15.02
N HIS A 473 22.31 5.56 15.89
CA HIS A 473 21.85 6.89 16.33
C HIS A 473 20.39 6.87 16.84
N THR A 474 20.11 6.03 17.84
CA THR A 474 18.76 5.72 18.34
C THR A 474 17.95 6.93 18.79
N GLN A 475 18.61 8.03 19.16
CA GLN A 475 17.96 9.27 19.63
C GLN A 475 17.71 10.32 18.54
N ARG A 476 18.34 10.18 17.35
CA ARG A 476 18.24 11.19 16.29
C ARG A 476 16.97 11.00 15.45
N PRO A 477 16.14 12.03 15.24
CA PRO A 477 14.98 11.93 14.37
C PRO A 477 15.38 11.68 12.93
N ARG A 478 14.52 10.96 12.19
CA ARG A 478 14.61 10.81 10.75
C ARG A 478 13.59 11.72 10.09
N GLN A 479 13.99 12.36 9.00
CA GLN A 479 13.15 13.28 8.26
C GLN A 479 13.19 12.92 6.78
N LEU A 480 12.01 12.80 6.18
CA LEU A 480 11.89 12.51 4.75
C LEU A 480 12.35 13.73 3.93
N SER A 481 13.37 13.54 3.08
CA SER A 481 13.97 14.59 2.24
C SER A 481 13.48 14.57 0.81
N SER A 482 13.26 13.39 0.24
CA SER A 482 12.73 13.23 -1.10
C SER A 482 11.85 12.00 -1.26
N ILE A 483 10.93 12.06 -2.22
CA ILE A 483 10.09 10.95 -2.69
C ILE A 483 10.32 10.80 -4.19
N ILE A 484 10.82 9.65 -4.60
CA ILE A 484 11.05 9.27 -5.99
C ILE A 484 10.00 8.24 -6.38
N LEU A 485 9.28 8.48 -7.47
CA LEU A 485 8.28 7.56 -8.00
C LEU A 485 8.67 7.12 -9.42
N THR A 486 8.82 5.81 -9.63
CA THR A 486 9.04 5.26 -10.97
C THR A 486 7.75 5.22 -11.78
N VAL A 487 7.88 5.33 -13.11
CA VAL A 487 6.75 5.30 -14.04
C VAL A 487 7.00 4.35 -15.22
N PRO A 488 5.95 3.84 -15.88
CA PRO A 488 6.11 3.10 -17.13
C PRO A 488 6.66 4.03 -18.22
N PRO A 489 7.56 3.55 -19.09
CA PRO A 489 8.22 4.38 -20.10
C PRO A 489 7.26 4.99 -21.13
N GLY A 490 6.17 4.28 -21.47
CA GLY A 490 5.14 4.71 -22.40
C GLY A 490 3.91 5.36 -21.75
N MET A 491 3.97 5.70 -20.45
CA MET A 491 2.87 6.42 -19.79
C MET A 491 2.65 7.80 -20.45
N PRO A 492 1.42 8.10 -20.94
CA PRO A 492 1.10 9.41 -21.49
C PRO A 492 1.42 10.55 -20.51
N GLN A 493 1.90 11.69 -21.02
CA GLN A 493 2.22 12.86 -20.18
C GLN A 493 1.04 13.31 -19.30
N VAL A 494 -0.19 13.20 -19.82
CA VAL A 494 -1.42 13.52 -19.06
C VAL A 494 -1.60 12.59 -17.86
N GLU A 495 -1.41 11.27 -18.01
CA GLU A 495 -1.49 10.33 -16.88
C GLU A 495 -0.34 10.54 -15.89
N ARG A 496 0.86 10.88 -16.36
CA ARG A 496 2.00 11.21 -15.49
C ARG A 496 1.77 12.49 -14.69
N SER A 497 1.18 13.52 -15.31
CA SER A 497 0.81 14.77 -14.63
C SER A 497 -0.25 14.53 -13.57
N LEU A 498 -1.26 13.70 -13.86
CA LEU A 498 -2.26 13.27 -12.88
C LEU A 498 -1.62 12.51 -11.72
N LEU A 499 -0.74 11.55 -11.99
CA LEU A 499 -0.02 10.80 -10.96
C LEU A 499 0.78 11.72 -10.03
N ASN A 500 1.50 12.69 -10.61
CA ASN A 500 2.24 13.71 -9.84
C ASN A 500 1.30 14.56 -8.96
N ASP A 501 0.16 15.00 -9.52
CA ASP A 501 -0.85 15.74 -8.76
C ASP A 501 -1.42 14.92 -7.59
N ARG A 502 -1.69 13.62 -7.78
CA ARG A 502 -2.15 12.73 -6.70
C ARG A 502 -1.11 12.56 -5.60
N LEU A 503 0.18 12.48 -5.95
CA LEU A 503 1.27 12.44 -4.96
C LEU A 503 1.39 13.75 -4.17
N LEU A 504 1.34 14.90 -4.85
CA LEU A 504 1.36 16.22 -4.20
C LEU A 504 0.19 16.39 -3.21
N GLN A 505 -1.01 15.98 -3.62
CA GLN A 505 -2.18 16.00 -2.74
C GLN A 505 -2.01 15.06 -1.55
N ALA A 506 -1.52 13.83 -1.76
CA ALA A 506 -1.28 12.87 -0.70
C ALA A 506 -0.31 13.43 0.35
N LEU A 507 0.79 14.03 -0.12
CA LEU A 507 1.80 14.65 0.73
C LEU A 507 1.21 15.78 1.58
N ALA A 508 0.53 16.74 0.95
CA ALA A 508 -0.07 17.87 1.65
C ALA A 508 -1.17 17.42 2.64
N LEU A 509 -1.98 16.43 2.27
CA LEU A 509 -3.04 15.90 3.15
C LEU A 509 -2.46 15.20 4.37
N VAL A 510 -1.42 14.37 4.23
CA VAL A 510 -0.75 13.73 5.38
C VAL A 510 -0.16 14.79 6.31
N TRP A 511 0.53 15.80 5.78
CA TRP A 511 1.10 16.88 6.60
C TRP A 511 0.03 17.66 7.38
N LYS A 512 -1.12 17.96 6.76
CA LYS A 512 -2.25 18.61 7.43
C LYS A 512 -2.89 17.69 8.47
N CYS A 513 -3.08 16.40 8.16
CA CYS A 513 -3.67 15.42 9.07
C CYS A 513 -2.77 15.10 10.28
N MET A 514 -1.46 15.24 10.12
CA MET A 514 -0.47 15.13 11.21
C MET A 514 -0.39 16.39 12.08
N GLY A 515 -1.06 17.49 11.70
CA GLY A 515 -0.93 18.79 12.39
C GLY A 515 0.45 19.43 12.19
N TRP A 516 1.13 19.11 11.08
CA TRP A 516 2.42 19.72 10.74
C TRP A 516 2.28 20.99 9.89
N HIS A 517 1.09 21.25 9.35
CA HIS A 517 0.75 22.50 8.67
C HIS A 517 -0.71 22.87 8.95
N GLU A 518 -0.92 24.11 9.41
CA GLU A 518 -2.23 24.63 9.77
C GLU A 518 -2.95 25.30 8.60
N GLY A 519 -4.28 25.37 8.67
CA GLY A 519 -5.12 26.01 7.65
C GLY A 519 -5.19 25.28 6.31
N ASP A 520 -5.85 25.90 5.33
CA ASP A 520 -6.19 25.28 4.05
C ASP A 520 -5.34 25.75 2.87
N LEU A 521 -4.30 26.56 3.12
CA LEU A 521 -3.36 26.99 2.08
C LEU A 521 -2.43 25.86 1.65
N ASP A 522 -1.90 25.96 0.43
CA ASP A 522 -0.96 24.98 -0.13
C ASP A 522 0.39 25.03 0.59
N PRO A 523 0.78 23.99 1.34
CA PRO A 523 2.02 24.02 2.13
C PRO A 523 3.29 24.12 1.27
N SER A 524 3.22 23.78 -0.03
CA SER A 524 4.36 23.91 -0.96
C SER A 524 4.67 25.36 -1.35
N LYS A 525 3.72 26.29 -1.13
CA LYS A 525 3.85 27.71 -1.48
C LYS A 525 4.49 28.57 -0.39
N ALA A 526 4.87 27.98 0.74
CA ALA A 526 5.59 28.66 1.81
C ALA A 526 7.04 29.01 1.40
N LYS A 527 7.20 30.10 0.63
CA LYS A 527 8.50 30.58 0.11
C LYS A 527 9.03 31.76 0.95
N GLY A 528 9.91 31.48 1.91
CA GLY A 528 10.64 32.48 2.68
C GLY A 528 9.84 33.14 3.83
N LEU A 529 10.50 34.04 4.57
CA LEU A 529 9.97 34.65 5.81
C LEU A 529 8.73 35.54 5.61
N ASN A 530 8.52 36.09 4.41
CA ASN A 530 7.40 36.99 4.10
C ASN A 530 6.26 36.30 3.31
N SER A 531 6.24 34.97 3.25
CA SER A 531 5.16 34.26 2.57
C SER A 531 3.84 34.41 3.33
N PRO A 532 2.70 34.67 2.65
CA PRO A 532 1.39 34.64 3.29
C PRO A 532 0.97 33.21 3.69
N VAL A 533 1.69 32.20 3.21
CA VAL A 533 1.48 30.79 3.57
C VAL A 533 2.45 30.42 4.69
N PRO A 534 1.97 29.91 5.84
CA PRO A 534 2.84 29.51 6.93
C PRO A 534 3.71 28.31 6.52
N ALA A 535 4.98 28.34 6.91
CA ALA A 535 5.86 27.19 6.68
C ALA A 535 5.40 25.98 7.50
N PRO A 536 5.43 24.76 6.94
CA PRO A 536 5.13 23.57 7.69
C PRO A 536 6.20 23.34 8.77
N ARG A 537 5.78 22.91 9.97
CA ARG A 537 6.66 22.63 11.12
C ARG A 537 7.68 21.53 10.80
N VAL A 538 7.24 20.52 10.04
CA VAL A 538 8.11 19.50 9.45
C VAL A 538 8.24 19.83 7.96
N PRO A 539 9.45 20.04 7.42
CA PRO A 539 9.62 20.38 6.01
C PRO A 539 9.03 19.33 5.07
N LEU A 540 8.47 19.78 3.94
CA LEU A 540 8.00 18.87 2.89
C LEU A 540 9.20 18.26 2.13
N PRO A 541 9.15 16.97 1.78
CA PRO A 541 10.13 16.34 0.90
C PRO A 541 9.99 16.87 -0.53
N ARG A 542 11.08 16.82 -1.28
CA ARG A 542 11.07 17.05 -2.74
C ARG A 542 10.48 15.83 -3.45
N ILE A 543 9.85 16.03 -4.60
CA ILE A 543 9.28 14.94 -5.40
C ILE A 543 10.04 14.80 -6.71
N LYS A 544 10.20 13.57 -7.20
CA LYS A 544 10.75 13.26 -8.53
C LYS A 544 9.96 12.14 -9.20
N VAL A 545 9.41 12.38 -10.38
CA VAL A 545 8.58 11.43 -11.15
C VAL A 545 9.10 11.32 -12.60
N GLU A 546 10.37 10.97 -12.75
CA GLU A 546 11.09 11.07 -14.03
C GLU A 546 11.60 9.72 -14.57
N TRP A 547 12.05 8.83 -13.68
CA TRP A 547 12.75 7.60 -14.08
C TRP A 547 11.78 6.47 -14.41
N ASP A 548 12.06 5.76 -15.50
CA ASP A 548 11.24 4.66 -15.96
C ASP A 548 11.66 3.29 -15.38
N GLU A 549 10.67 2.43 -15.14
CA GLU A 549 10.81 1.13 -14.48
C GLU A 549 11.81 0.20 -15.22
N ALA A 550 11.78 0.19 -16.56
CA ALA A 550 12.59 -0.69 -17.40
C ALA A 550 14.07 -0.27 -17.43
N THR A 551 14.39 1.02 -17.57
CA THR A 551 15.78 1.53 -17.50
C THR A 551 16.39 1.28 -16.12
N CYS A 552 15.59 1.39 -15.06
CA CYS A 552 16.04 1.06 -13.71
C CYS A 552 16.52 -0.40 -13.61
N GLY A 553 15.84 -1.35 -14.28
CA GLY A 553 16.29 -2.74 -14.39
C GLY A 553 17.66 -2.89 -15.05
N GLN A 554 17.94 -2.13 -16.11
CA GLN A 554 19.24 -2.12 -16.78
C GLN A 554 20.35 -1.62 -15.86
N LEU A 555 20.06 -0.61 -15.03
CA LEU A 555 21.05 -0.05 -14.11
C LEU A 555 21.46 -1.04 -13.00
N VAL A 556 20.54 -1.88 -12.54
CA VAL A 556 20.85 -2.97 -11.59
C VAL A 556 21.85 -3.96 -12.20
N TYR A 557 21.64 -4.35 -13.46
CA TYR A 557 22.55 -5.24 -14.19
C TYR A 557 23.93 -4.58 -14.39
N LEU A 558 23.97 -3.36 -14.92
CA LEU A 558 25.21 -2.61 -15.12
C LEU A 558 25.99 -2.43 -13.82
N TYR A 559 25.32 -2.04 -12.73
CA TYR A 559 25.98 -1.87 -11.43
C TYR A 559 26.55 -3.19 -10.92
N THR A 560 25.76 -4.27 -10.96
CA THR A 560 26.23 -5.59 -10.52
C THR A 560 27.47 -6.02 -11.28
N GLU A 561 27.40 -6.00 -12.61
CA GLU A 561 28.51 -6.46 -13.44
C GLU A 561 29.74 -5.62 -13.20
N ILE A 562 29.62 -4.30 -13.33
CA ILE A 562 30.77 -3.41 -13.26
C ILE A 562 31.37 -3.44 -11.85
N ARG A 563 30.57 -3.30 -10.80
CA ARG A 563 31.07 -3.13 -9.44
C ARG A 563 31.45 -4.46 -8.78
N GLU A 564 30.61 -5.49 -8.89
CA GLU A 564 30.84 -6.77 -8.19
C GLU A 564 31.71 -7.73 -9.01
N ASN A 565 31.46 -7.84 -10.31
CA ASN A 565 32.12 -8.86 -11.15
C ASN A 565 33.38 -8.34 -11.84
N PHE A 566 33.44 -7.03 -12.15
CA PHE A 566 34.59 -6.38 -12.80
C PHE A 566 35.29 -5.34 -11.91
N ALA A 567 35.06 -5.35 -10.60
CA ALA A 567 35.77 -4.51 -9.61
C ALA A 567 35.80 -2.99 -9.92
N GLY A 568 34.80 -2.46 -10.61
CA GLY A 568 34.68 -1.07 -11.05
C GLY A 568 35.21 -0.80 -12.46
N HIS A 569 35.75 -1.79 -13.17
CA HIS A 569 36.32 -1.65 -14.51
C HIS A 569 35.24 -1.74 -15.61
N ALA A 570 34.54 -0.63 -15.82
CA ALA A 570 33.48 -0.53 -16.83
C ALA A 570 33.97 -0.87 -18.25
N GLN A 571 35.23 -0.57 -18.59
CA GLN A 571 35.81 -0.84 -19.91
C GLN A 571 35.91 -2.34 -20.18
N GLU A 572 36.38 -3.11 -19.20
CA GLU A 572 36.53 -4.56 -19.32
C GLU A 572 35.18 -5.25 -19.44
N PHE A 573 34.18 -4.78 -18.70
CA PHE A 573 32.81 -5.28 -18.83
C PHE A 573 32.22 -4.97 -20.21
N PHE A 574 32.35 -3.73 -20.70
CA PHE A 574 31.84 -3.34 -22.01
C PHE A 574 32.53 -4.14 -23.13
N ASP A 575 33.84 -4.29 -23.06
CA ASP A 575 34.61 -5.12 -23.99
C ASP A 575 34.18 -6.58 -23.92
N THR A 576 33.89 -7.13 -22.74
CA THR A 576 33.42 -8.52 -22.61
C THR A 576 32.02 -8.71 -23.18
N LEU A 577 31.10 -7.78 -22.92
CA LEU A 577 29.70 -7.91 -23.33
C LEU A 577 29.51 -7.62 -24.83
N ALA A 578 30.25 -6.68 -25.40
CA ALA A 578 30.11 -6.23 -26.78
C ALA A 578 30.12 -7.41 -27.77
N ARG A 579 29.13 -7.43 -28.68
CA ARG A 579 29.04 -8.47 -29.71
C ARG A 579 30.33 -8.52 -30.55
N PRO A 580 30.71 -9.71 -31.07
CA PRO A 580 31.95 -9.87 -31.84
C PRO A 580 32.04 -9.00 -33.10
N ASP A 581 30.90 -8.61 -33.69
CA ASP A 581 30.81 -7.78 -34.89
C ASP A 581 30.91 -6.27 -34.62
N LYS A 582 30.86 -5.82 -33.35
CA LYS A 582 30.98 -4.39 -33.02
C LYS A 582 32.42 -3.91 -33.12
N ALA A 583 32.65 -2.93 -34.00
CA ALA A 583 33.94 -2.26 -34.16
C ALA A 583 34.30 -1.38 -32.94
N ASN A 584 33.31 -0.66 -32.39
CA ASN A 584 33.49 0.13 -31.17
C ASN A 584 32.96 -0.66 -29.97
N ARG A 585 33.89 -1.19 -29.16
CA ARG A 585 33.61 -2.04 -28.00
C ARG A 585 33.40 -1.25 -26.71
N GLU A 586 33.58 0.08 -26.74
CA GLU A 586 33.21 0.99 -25.66
C GLU A 586 31.74 1.43 -25.74
N HIS A 587 30.96 0.81 -26.63
CA HIS A 587 29.53 1.07 -26.81
C HIS A 587 28.72 -0.22 -26.77
N ILE A 588 27.88 -0.36 -25.75
CA ILE A 588 26.95 -1.49 -25.60
C ILE A 588 25.50 -1.01 -25.72
N THR A 589 24.62 -1.88 -26.18
CA THR A 589 23.19 -1.63 -26.36
C THR A 589 22.43 -2.65 -25.54
N LEU A 590 21.67 -2.22 -24.54
CA LEU A 590 20.86 -3.11 -23.72
C LEU A 590 19.38 -2.93 -24.02
N ALA A 591 18.68 -4.03 -24.18
CA ALA A 591 17.22 -4.08 -24.17
C ALA A 591 16.74 -4.61 -22.81
N SER A 592 15.58 -4.14 -22.35
CA SER A 592 14.89 -4.70 -21.19
C SER A 592 13.40 -4.84 -21.50
N ILE A 593 12.86 -6.05 -21.37
CA ILE A 593 11.42 -6.29 -21.35
C ILE A 593 11.00 -6.44 -19.89
N ASP A 594 10.25 -5.45 -19.40
CA ASP A 594 9.70 -5.44 -18.05
C ASP A 594 8.22 -5.84 -18.08
N ILE A 595 7.88 -6.96 -17.44
CA ILE A 595 6.51 -7.44 -17.40
C ILE A 595 5.94 -7.11 -16.03
N GLY A 596 5.13 -6.07 -15.95
CA GLY A 596 4.40 -5.69 -14.75
C GLY A 596 3.13 -6.49 -14.55
N GLY A 597 2.32 -6.07 -13.57
CA GLY A 597 0.98 -6.63 -13.39
C GLY A 597 -0.02 -6.12 -14.44
N GLY A 598 0.07 -4.85 -14.85
CA GLY A 598 -0.86 -4.26 -15.82
C GLY A 598 -0.23 -3.66 -17.06
N THR A 599 1.10 -3.62 -17.16
CA THR A 599 1.83 -3.16 -18.35
C THR A 599 3.00 -4.09 -18.67
N THR A 600 3.30 -4.24 -19.95
CA THR A 600 4.54 -4.84 -20.46
C THR A 600 5.30 -3.76 -21.21
N ASP A 601 6.52 -3.50 -20.77
CA ASP A 601 7.31 -2.35 -21.18
C ASP A 601 8.60 -2.81 -21.88
N LEU A 602 9.02 -2.11 -22.94
CA LEU A 602 10.32 -2.31 -23.60
C LEU A 602 11.09 -1.01 -23.55
N VAL A 603 12.37 -1.09 -23.17
CA VAL A 603 13.34 -0.01 -23.34
C VAL A 603 14.60 -0.55 -23.97
N ILE A 604 15.16 0.21 -24.93
CA ILE A 604 16.45 -0.06 -25.56
C ILE A 604 17.32 1.18 -25.38
N THR A 605 18.50 0.99 -24.78
CA THR A 605 19.42 2.07 -24.41
C THR A 605 20.82 1.74 -24.89
N ASP A 606 21.44 2.69 -25.58
CA ASP A 606 22.87 2.67 -25.86
C ASP A 606 23.62 3.24 -24.64
N TYR A 607 24.67 2.56 -24.22
CA TYR A 607 25.58 3.02 -23.18
C TYR A 607 26.96 3.18 -23.79
N SER A 608 27.55 4.35 -23.61
CA SER A 608 28.89 4.67 -24.07
C SER A 608 29.80 5.09 -22.91
N LEU A 609 31.09 4.87 -23.08
CA LEU A 609 32.11 5.24 -22.11
C LEU A 609 32.72 6.60 -22.49
N GLU A 610 32.62 7.58 -21.58
CA GLU A 610 33.24 8.89 -21.74
C GLU A 610 34.51 8.99 -20.88
N ARG A 611 35.64 9.22 -21.55
CA ARG A 611 36.96 9.45 -20.94
C ARG A 611 37.20 10.95 -20.83
N GLY A 612 37.68 11.41 -19.67
CA GLY A 612 38.09 12.81 -19.51
C GLY A 612 39.24 13.17 -20.46
N ALA A 613 39.18 14.36 -21.08
CA ALA A 613 40.11 14.81 -22.13
C ALA A 613 41.60 14.83 -21.73
N GLU A 614 41.93 14.78 -20.44
CA GLU A 614 43.31 14.84 -19.91
C GLU A 614 43.88 13.50 -19.42
N GLN A 615 43.11 12.40 -19.43
CA GLN A 615 43.57 11.11 -18.90
C GLN A 615 43.24 9.95 -19.85
N ALA A 616 44.19 9.64 -20.73
CA ALA A 616 44.11 8.45 -21.59
C ALA A 616 44.32 7.12 -20.83
N SER A 617 44.69 7.15 -19.54
CA SER A 617 45.06 5.95 -18.76
C SER A 617 44.38 5.79 -17.39
N GLY A 618 43.30 6.52 -17.10
CA GLY A 618 42.59 6.43 -15.81
C GLY A 618 41.40 5.46 -15.80
N SER A 619 41.14 4.81 -14.65
CA SER A 619 39.97 3.95 -14.39
C SER A 619 38.66 4.73 -14.18
N ASN A 620 38.70 6.07 -14.12
CA ASN A 620 37.55 6.92 -13.91
C ASN A 620 36.86 7.27 -15.23
N VAL A 621 35.96 6.41 -15.67
CA VAL A 621 35.17 6.59 -16.90
C VAL A 621 33.70 6.72 -16.55
N SER A 622 33.02 7.66 -17.21
CA SER A 622 31.59 7.88 -17.02
C SER A 622 30.78 7.10 -18.05
N ILE A 623 29.72 6.45 -17.59
CA ILE A 623 28.75 5.75 -18.43
C ILE A 623 27.68 6.76 -18.86
N ILE A 624 27.53 6.94 -20.17
CA ILE A 624 26.58 7.86 -20.78
C ILE A 624 25.46 7.07 -21.46
N PRO A 625 24.22 7.13 -20.93
CA PRO A 625 23.07 6.48 -21.55
C PRO A 625 22.44 7.36 -22.66
N GLU A 626 21.99 6.71 -23.72
CA GLU A 626 21.16 7.28 -24.79
C GLU A 626 19.99 6.31 -25.08
N GLN A 627 18.78 6.66 -24.63
CA GLN A 627 17.58 5.85 -24.89
C GLN A 627 17.21 5.92 -26.39
N ARG A 628 17.15 4.76 -27.05
CA ARG A 628 16.90 4.62 -28.50
C ARG A 628 15.47 4.29 -28.82
N PHE A 629 14.82 3.51 -27.96
CA PHE A 629 13.44 3.08 -28.12
C PHE A 629 12.80 2.83 -26.77
N ARG A 630 11.52 3.16 -26.65
CA ARG A 630 10.72 2.79 -25.49
C ARG A 630 9.23 2.75 -25.82
N ASP A 631 8.51 1.75 -25.31
CA ASP A 631 7.05 1.66 -25.43
C ASP A 631 6.43 0.85 -24.28
N SER A 632 5.12 0.96 -24.11
CA SER A 632 4.34 0.32 -23.03
C SER A 632 3.02 -0.25 -23.55
N PHE A 633 2.72 -1.51 -23.23
CA PHE A 633 1.50 -2.21 -23.62
C PHE A 633 0.65 -2.57 -22.41
N LYS A 634 -0.68 -2.38 -22.46
CA LYS A 634 -1.59 -2.65 -21.34
C LYS A 634 -2.01 -4.14 -21.19
N VAL A 635 -1.19 -5.06 -21.69
CA VAL A 635 -1.37 -6.53 -21.56
C VAL A 635 -0.17 -7.08 -20.81
N ALA A 636 -0.39 -7.73 -19.66
CA ALA A 636 0.68 -8.12 -18.74
C ALA A 636 0.29 -9.27 -17.79
N GLY A 637 0.78 -9.25 -16.55
CA GLY A 637 0.59 -10.32 -15.56
C GLY A 637 -0.87 -10.59 -15.17
N ASP A 638 -1.71 -9.57 -15.03
CA ASP A 638 -3.13 -9.74 -14.71
C ASP A 638 -3.88 -10.46 -15.84
N ASP A 639 -3.49 -10.22 -17.10
CA ASP A 639 -4.08 -10.89 -18.27
C ASP A 639 -3.62 -12.35 -18.37
N ILE A 640 -2.37 -12.64 -18.00
CA ILE A 640 -1.91 -14.03 -17.82
C ILE A 640 -2.77 -14.73 -16.75
N LEU A 641 -3.00 -14.08 -15.62
CA LEU A 641 -3.82 -14.64 -14.54
C LEU A 641 -5.26 -14.93 -15.03
N LEU A 642 -5.86 -14.00 -15.76
CA LEU A 642 -7.19 -14.21 -16.35
C LEU A 642 -7.19 -15.39 -17.33
N ASP A 643 -6.20 -15.49 -18.22
CA ASP A 643 -6.07 -16.63 -19.14
C ASP A 643 -5.93 -17.96 -18.38
N ILE A 644 -5.18 -17.99 -17.28
CA ILE A 644 -5.04 -19.18 -16.44
C ILE A 644 -6.38 -19.56 -15.80
N ILE A 645 -7.10 -18.58 -15.23
CA ILE A 645 -8.42 -18.81 -14.64
C ILE A 645 -9.38 -19.39 -15.70
N GLN A 646 -9.45 -18.76 -16.88
CA GLN A 646 -10.35 -19.16 -17.95
C GLN A 646 -10.02 -20.54 -18.55
N ARG A 647 -8.74 -20.89 -18.65
CA ARG A 647 -8.29 -22.12 -19.33
C ARG A 647 -8.16 -23.32 -18.41
N PHE A 648 -7.93 -23.12 -17.11
CA PHE A 648 -7.61 -24.20 -16.18
C PHE A 648 -8.55 -24.27 -14.97
N VAL A 649 -9.02 -23.12 -14.44
CA VAL A 649 -9.87 -23.10 -13.24
C VAL A 649 -11.36 -23.22 -13.59
N LEU A 650 -11.86 -22.39 -14.51
CA LEU A 650 -13.28 -22.42 -14.89
C LEU A 650 -13.70 -23.76 -15.52
N PRO A 651 -12.91 -24.44 -16.37
CA PRO A 651 -13.28 -25.75 -16.90
C PRO A 651 -13.42 -26.83 -15.83
N ALA A 652 -12.67 -26.76 -14.74
CA ALA A 652 -12.82 -27.68 -13.61
C ALA A 652 -14.17 -27.48 -12.90
N LEU A 653 -14.59 -26.22 -12.74
CA LEU A 653 -15.92 -25.90 -12.20
C LEU A 653 -17.03 -26.30 -13.18
N GLU A 654 -16.86 -26.04 -14.48
CA GLU A 654 -17.79 -26.47 -15.53
C GLU A 654 -18.03 -27.99 -15.50
N GLN A 655 -16.94 -28.76 -15.41
CA GLN A 655 -17.00 -30.21 -15.33
C GLN A 655 -17.68 -30.68 -14.03
N ALA A 656 -17.34 -30.11 -12.88
CA ALA A 656 -17.98 -30.46 -11.61
C ALA A 656 -19.49 -30.16 -11.61
N LEU A 657 -19.91 -29.06 -12.24
CA LEU A 657 -21.33 -28.74 -12.42
C LEU A 657 -22.03 -29.77 -13.33
N SER A 658 -21.38 -30.16 -14.43
CA SER A 658 -21.89 -31.20 -15.34
C SER A 658 -22.04 -32.55 -14.62
N ASP A 659 -21.02 -32.97 -13.88
CA ASP A 659 -21.00 -34.24 -13.14
C ASP A 659 -22.06 -34.26 -12.02
N PHE A 660 -22.37 -33.10 -11.44
CA PHE A 660 -23.46 -32.94 -10.47
C PHE A 660 -24.87 -33.00 -11.10
N GLY A 661 -24.97 -32.89 -12.43
CA GLY A 661 -26.24 -33.02 -13.17
C GLY A 661 -26.81 -31.70 -13.71
N VAL A 662 -26.06 -30.60 -13.69
CA VAL A 662 -26.47 -29.33 -14.31
C VAL A 662 -26.50 -29.50 -15.84
N VAL A 663 -27.65 -29.22 -16.47
CA VAL A 663 -27.83 -29.45 -17.92
C VAL A 663 -27.04 -28.46 -18.78
N SER A 664 -26.96 -27.20 -18.36
CA SER A 664 -26.27 -26.12 -19.08
C SER A 664 -25.22 -25.41 -18.20
N PRO A 665 -24.08 -26.06 -17.87
CA PRO A 665 -23.07 -25.50 -16.95
C PRO A 665 -22.53 -24.15 -17.41
N ARG A 666 -22.29 -23.95 -18.71
CA ARG A 666 -21.78 -22.68 -19.26
C ARG A 666 -22.71 -21.51 -19.02
N SER A 667 -24.01 -21.70 -19.19
CA SER A 667 -25.01 -20.66 -18.92
C SER A 667 -25.04 -20.29 -17.44
N LEU A 668 -24.84 -21.27 -16.53
CA LEU A 668 -24.70 -20.98 -15.11
C LEU A 668 -23.42 -20.21 -14.80
N LEU A 669 -22.29 -20.59 -15.40
CA LEU A 669 -21.02 -19.87 -15.23
C LEU A 669 -21.10 -18.43 -15.75
N SER A 670 -21.72 -18.21 -16.90
CA SER A 670 -21.98 -16.87 -17.45
C SER A 670 -22.79 -16.01 -16.47
N ARG A 671 -23.79 -16.58 -15.79
CA ARG A 671 -24.57 -15.87 -14.78
C ARG A 671 -23.79 -15.61 -13.48
N LEU A 672 -23.02 -16.59 -13.01
CA LEU A 672 -22.28 -16.50 -11.74
C LEU A 672 -21.05 -15.59 -11.84
N CYS A 673 -20.37 -15.60 -12.99
CA CYS A 673 -19.07 -14.98 -13.16
C CYS A 673 -18.81 -14.40 -14.57
N GLY A 674 -19.84 -14.21 -15.40
CA GLY A 674 -19.76 -13.49 -16.66
C GLY A 674 -20.11 -12.00 -16.51
N ASP A 675 -20.32 -11.33 -17.65
CA ASP A 675 -20.60 -9.90 -17.76
C ASP A 675 -22.10 -9.57 -17.83
N GLU A 676 -22.96 -10.56 -17.56
CA GLU A 676 -24.41 -10.37 -17.48
C GLU A 676 -24.78 -9.24 -16.49
N SER A 677 -25.81 -8.47 -16.86
CA SER A 677 -26.39 -7.44 -15.99
C SER A 677 -27.12 -8.09 -14.83
N THR A 678 -26.64 -7.85 -13.61
CA THR A 678 -27.17 -8.45 -12.39
C THR A 678 -27.58 -7.37 -11.39
N SER A 679 -28.25 -7.78 -10.30
CA SER A 679 -28.48 -6.89 -9.17
C SER A 679 -27.14 -6.43 -8.56
N ALA A 680 -27.15 -5.29 -7.85
CA ALA A 680 -25.95 -4.78 -7.17
C ALA A 680 -25.40 -5.80 -6.14
N GLN A 681 -26.28 -6.54 -5.47
CA GLN A 681 -25.91 -7.58 -4.52
C GLN A 681 -25.22 -8.77 -5.20
N GLU A 682 -25.75 -9.25 -6.33
CA GLU A 682 -25.12 -10.32 -7.11
C GLU A 682 -23.79 -9.88 -7.72
N ALA A 683 -23.66 -8.62 -8.16
CA ALA A 683 -22.38 -8.10 -8.65
C ALA A 683 -21.29 -8.14 -7.56
N ILE A 684 -21.65 -7.86 -6.31
CA ILE A 684 -20.73 -7.98 -5.17
C ILE A 684 -20.38 -9.45 -4.89
N LEU A 685 -21.36 -10.36 -4.91
CA LEU A 685 -21.11 -11.79 -4.73
C LEU A 685 -20.22 -12.35 -5.84
N ARG A 686 -20.41 -11.91 -7.10
CA ARG A 686 -19.53 -12.22 -8.23
C ARG A 686 -18.10 -11.72 -7.98
N GLN A 687 -17.94 -10.47 -7.54
CA GLN A 687 -16.62 -9.93 -7.17
C GLN A 687 -15.96 -10.75 -6.06
N GLN A 688 -16.71 -11.12 -5.03
CA GLN A 688 -16.22 -11.92 -3.91
C GLN A 688 -15.87 -13.35 -4.32
N LEU A 689 -16.66 -13.98 -5.19
CA LEU A 689 -16.33 -15.30 -5.75
C LEU A 689 -14.98 -15.23 -6.50
N ASN A 690 -14.75 -14.17 -7.27
CA ASN A 690 -13.47 -13.96 -7.92
C ASN A 690 -12.31 -13.79 -6.91
N LEU A 691 -12.48 -12.96 -5.89
CA LEU A 691 -11.43 -12.66 -4.90
C LEU A 691 -11.16 -13.80 -3.91
N GLN A 692 -12.17 -14.57 -3.53
CA GLN A 692 -12.05 -15.68 -2.57
C GLN A 692 -11.66 -17.00 -3.24
N VAL A 693 -11.95 -17.18 -4.53
CA VAL A 693 -11.79 -18.47 -5.24
C VAL A 693 -10.91 -18.34 -6.48
N PHE A 694 -11.34 -17.62 -7.51
CA PHE A 694 -10.66 -17.69 -8.82
C PHE A 694 -9.26 -17.07 -8.83
N VAL A 695 -9.10 -15.87 -8.27
CA VAL A 695 -7.78 -15.20 -8.18
C VAL A 695 -6.80 -16.02 -7.33
N PRO A 696 -7.14 -16.47 -6.10
CA PRO A 696 -6.23 -17.30 -5.32
C PRO A 696 -5.87 -18.63 -6.01
N LEU A 697 -6.82 -19.33 -6.65
CA LEU A 697 -6.53 -20.56 -7.38
C LEU A 697 -5.63 -20.31 -8.60
N GLY A 698 -5.89 -19.27 -9.38
CA GLY A 698 -5.06 -18.90 -10.52
C GLY A 698 -3.63 -18.51 -10.11
N LEU A 699 -3.49 -17.73 -9.03
CA LEU A 699 -2.18 -17.38 -8.45
C LEU A 699 -1.45 -18.59 -7.89
N ARG A 700 -2.18 -19.56 -7.30
CA ARG A 700 -1.60 -20.83 -6.85
C ARG A 700 -1.05 -21.65 -8.02
N LEU A 701 -1.81 -21.80 -9.10
CA LEU A 701 -1.33 -22.47 -10.33
C LEU A 701 -0.08 -21.79 -10.89
N LEU A 702 -0.08 -20.45 -10.97
CA LEU A 702 1.08 -19.70 -11.45
C LEU A 702 2.29 -19.87 -10.52
N LYS A 703 2.09 -19.88 -9.20
CA LYS A 703 3.15 -20.08 -8.21
C LYS A 703 3.77 -21.47 -8.32
N ASP A 704 2.95 -22.50 -8.48
CA ASP A 704 3.45 -23.87 -8.68
C ASP A 704 4.22 -23.95 -10.02
N TYR A 705 3.70 -23.28 -11.08
CA TYR A 705 4.33 -23.20 -12.39
C TYR A 705 5.65 -22.40 -12.41
N GLU A 706 5.86 -21.42 -11.52
CA GLU A 706 7.15 -20.71 -11.40
C GLU A 706 8.32 -21.67 -11.08
N THR A 707 8.04 -22.84 -10.49
CA THR A 707 9.05 -23.86 -10.15
C THR A 707 9.10 -25.02 -11.14
N TYR A 708 8.28 -24.99 -12.19
CA TYR A 708 8.22 -26.04 -13.19
C TYR A 708 9.48 -26.04 -14.07
N ASP A 709 10.11 -27.20 -14.16
CA ASP A 709 11.22 -27.47 -15.08
C ASP A 709 10.72 -28.34 -16.25
N PRO A 710 10.69 -27.84 -17.50
CA PRO A 710 10.25 -28.61 -18.65
C PRO A 710 11.16 -29.80 -18.99
N GLU A 711 12.38 -29.88 -18.46
CA GLU A 711 13.31 -30.99 -18.68
C GLU A 711 13.06 -32.18 -17.73
N LEU A 712 12.33 -31.95 -16.63
CA LEU A 712 12.02 -32.97 -15.64
C LEU A 712 10.60 -33.51 -15.82
N PRO A 713 10.36 -34.82 -15.59
CA PRO A 713 9.00 -35.35 -15.55
C PRO A 713 8.18 -34.66 -14.45
N SER A 714 7.03 -34.11 -14.82
CA SER A 714 6.06 -33.53 -13.87
C SER A 714 4.84 -34.42 -13.77
N ALA A 715 4.49 -34.82 -12.55
CA ALA A 715 3.24 -35.51 -12.29
C ALA A 715 2.06 -34.54 -12.41
N VAL A 716 0.89 -35.10 -12.72
CA VAL A 716 -0.39 -34.39 -12.67
C VAL A 716 -1.04 -34.71 -11.34
N HIS A 717 -1.53 -33.67 -10.66
CA HIS A 717 -2.11 -33.80 -9.34
C HIS A 717 -3.53 -33.24 -9.31
N ASP A 718 -4.42 -33.94 -8.61
CA ASP A 718 -5.80 -33.51 -8.39
C ASP A 718 -5.94 -33.02 -6.94
N TYR A 719 -6.40 -31.79 -6.77
CA TYR A 719 -6.64 -31.19 -5.45
C TYR A 719 -8.03 -30.59 -5.39
N ARG A 720 -8.67 -30.63 -4.22
CA ARG A 720 -9.93 -29.91 -4.06
C ARG A 720 -9.67 -28.43 -3.91
N PHE A 721 -10.62 -27.59 -4.33
CA PHE A 721 -10.54 -26.14 -4.13
C PHE A 721 -10.26 -25.79 -2.67
N ALA A 722 -10.90 -26.47 -1.71
CA ALA A 722 -10.68 -26.25 -0.28
C ALA A 722 -9.26 -26.60 0.20
N ASP A 723 -8.55 -27.52 -0.48
CA ASP A 723 -7.18 -27.90 -0.11
C ASP A 723 -6.13 -26.90 -0.66
N LEU A 724 -6.50 -26.11 -1.67
CA LEU A 724 -5.62 -25.14 -2.32
C LEU A 724 -5.75 -23.70 -1.78
N LEU A 725 -6.87 -23.41 -1.13
CA LEU A 725 -7.22 -22.09 -0.58
C LEU A 725 -6.86 -22.01 0.92
N GLU A 726 -6.76 -20.79 1.45
CA GLU A 726 -6.59 -20.59 2.89
C GLU A 726 -7.80 -21.12 3.68
N LYS A 727 -7.58 -21.49 4.95
CA LYS A 727 -8.66 -21.96 5.82
C LYS A 727 -9.74 -20.88 5.92
N GLU A 728 -11.00 -21.28 5.74
CA GLU A 728 -12.17 -20.37 5.74
C GLU A 728 -12.10 -19.26 4.67
N ALA A 729 -11.28 -19.42 3.61
CA ALA A 729 -11.20 -18.46 2.51
C ALA A 729 -12.55 -18.27 1.80
N ILE A 730 -13.30 -19.37 1.61
CA ILE A 730 -14.64 -19.34 1.01
C ILE A 730 -15.68 -19.13 2.09
N SER A 731 -16.22 -17.90 2.14
CA SER A 731 -17.30 -17.53 3.04
C SER A 731 -18.61 -18.28 2.74
N ASP A 732 -19.44 -18.47 3.76
CA ASP A 732 -20.74 -19.14 3.64
C ASP A 732 -21.66 -18.48 2.61
N ARG A 733 -21.58 -17.13 2.48
CA ARG A 733 -22.34 -16.38 1.47
C ARG A 733 -21.96 -16.79 0.04
N ILE A 734 -20.68 -17.06 -0.21
CA ILE A 734 -20.21 -17.47 -1.54
C ILE A 734 -20.52 -18.93 -1.81
N ARG A 735 -20.43 -19.79 -0.80
CA ARG A 735 -20.93 -21.17 -0.90
C ARG A 735 -22.41 -21.19 -1.30
N GLU A 736 -23.22 -20.40 -0.60
CA GLU A 736 -24.66 -20.29 -0.87
C GLU A 736 -24.98 -19.59 -2.19
N TYR A 737 -24.19 -18.59 -2.61
CA TYR A 737 -24.36 -17.95 -3.92
C TYR A 737 -24.23 -18.96 -5.07
N VAL A 738 -23.18 -19.79 -5.03
CA VAL A 738 -22.95 -20.82 -6.05
C VAL A 738 -23.98 -21.95 -5.93
N ALA A 739 -24.20 -22.50 -4.73
CA ALA A 739 -25.17 -23.57 -4.51
C ALA A 739 -26.60 -23.13 -4.86
N GLY A 740 -26.98 -21.90 -4.53
CA GLY A 740 -28.25 -21.29 -4.90
C GLY A 740 -28.39 -21.10 -6.41
N GLY A 741 -27.31 -20.74 -7.10
CA GLY A 741 -27.25 -20.71 -8.56
C GLY A 741 -27.51 -22.08 -9.19
N VAL A 742 -26.89 -23.13 -8.62
CA VAL A 742 -27.13 -24.54 -9.03
C VAL A 742 -28.58 -24.94 -8.81
N ARG A 743 -29.17 -24.65 -7.65
CA ARG A 743 -30.57 -25.03 -7.35
C ARG A 743 -31.61 -24.41 -8.30
N ARG A 744 -31.31 -23.24 -8.89
CA ARG A 744 -32.26 -22.49 -9.73
C ARG A 744 -32.21 -22.86 -11.22
N ILE A 745 -31.24 -23.66 -11.66
CA ILE A 745 -31.09 -24.03 -13.07
C ILE A 745 -31.61 -25.45 -13.34
N ASP A 746 -31.96 -25.73 -14.60
CA ASP A 746 -32.46 -27.05 -15.02
C ASP A 746 -31.44 -28.16 -14.74
N GLY A 747 -31.93 -29.24 -14.12
CA GLY A 747 -31.10 -30.36 -13.64
C GLY A 747 -30.40 -30.12 -12.30
N GLY A 748 -30.45 -28.88 -11.77
CA GLY A 748 -29.89 -28.51 -10.48
C GLY A 748 -30.58 -29.19 -9.28
N ARG A 749 -29.79 -29.55 -8.27
CA ARG A 749 -30.25 -30.11 -6.99
C ARG A 749 -29.52 -29.44 -5.83
N ASP A 750 -29.99 -29.68 -4.61
CA ASP A 750 -29.29 -29.21 -3.41
C ASP A 750 -28.07 -30.06 -3.08
N GLY A 751 -27.11 -29.50 -2.32
CA GLY A 751 -25.91 -30.20 -1.86
C GLY A 751 -24.65 -30.03 -2.73
N PHE A 752 -24.63 -29.09 -3.67
CA PHE A 752 -23.40 -28.75 -4.40
C PHE A 752 -22.41 -28.01 -3.49
N GLU A 753 -21.23 -28.58 -3.29
CA GLU A 753 -20.19 -28.03 -2.41
C GLU A 753 -19.01 -27.47 -3.23
N LEU A 754 -18.94 -26.13 -3.35
CA LEU A 754 -17.87 -25.45 -4.11
C LEU A 754 -16.46 -25.85 -3.66
N GLY A 755 -16.26 -26.09 -2.36
CA GLY A 755 -14.97 -26.49 -1.82
C GLY A 755 -14.51 -27.90 -2.25
N GLN A 756 -15.43 -28.77 -2.70
CA GLN A 756 -15.12 -30.13 -3.15
C GLN A 756 -14.81 -30.24 -4.64
N VAL A 757 -14.92 -29.14 -5.40
CA VAL A 757 -14.53 -29.11 -6.82
C VAL A 757 -13.06 -29.46 -6.95
N VAL A 758 -12.76 -30.43 -7.83
CA VAL A 758 -11.40 -30.93 -8.05
C VAL A 758 -10.73 -30.14 -9.18
N LEU A 759 -9.61 -29.49 -8.85
CA LEU A 759 -8.71 -28.86 -9.80
C LEU A 759 -7.57 -29.82 -10.18
N ARG A 760 -7.47 -30.12 -11.48
CA ARG A 760 -6.35 -30.88 -12.04
C ARG A 760 -5.19 -29.94 -12.37
N ILE A 761 -4.08 -30.05 -11.63
CA ILE A 761 -2.86 -29.26 -11.85
C ILE A 761 -1.95 -30.01 -12.84
N ASP A 762 -1.98 -29.56 -14.10
CA ASP A 762 -1.15 -30.05 -15.20
C ASP A 762 -0.21 -28.93 -15.68
N LEU A 763 0.98 -28.85 -15.06
CA LEU A 763 1.99 -27.84 -15.39
C LEU A 763 2.51 -27.95 -16.84
N PRO A 764 2.72 -29.15 -17.41
CA PRO A 764 3.00 -29.30 -18.83
C PRO A 764 1.94 -28.67 -19.75
N ALA A 765 0.65 -28.82 -19.44
CA ALA A 765 -0.42 -28.21 -20.22
C ALA A 765 -0.36 -26.66 -20.17
N ILE A 766 -0.07 -26.08 -19.00
CA ILE A 766 0.17 -24.64 -18.86
C ILE A 766 1.35 -24.22 -19.74
N HIS A 767 2.48 -24.96 -19.70
CA HIS A 767 3.65 -24.67 -20.52
C HIS A 767 3.33 -24.70 -22.02
N GLN A 768 2.58 -25.70 -22.47
CA GLN A 768 2.16 -25.81 -23.87
C GLN A 768 1.23 -24.67 -24.31
N ALA A 769 0.39 -24.14 -23.42
CA ALA A 769 -0.45 -22.98 -23.73
C ALA A 769 0.39 -21.73 -24.04
N PHE A 770 1.46 -21.48 -23.28
CA PHE A 770 2.43 -20.41 -23.60
C PHE A 770 3.07 -20.66 -24.97
N LEU A 771 3.64 -21.84 -25.22
CA LEU A 771 4.32 -22.14 -26.48
C LEU A 771 3.39 -22.07 -27.69
N LYS A 772 2.12 -22.45 -27.56
CA LYS A 772 1.13 -22.36 -28.64
C LYS A 772 0.61 -20.93 -28.87
N GLY A 773 1.09 -19.94 -28.12
CA GLY A 773 0.63 -18.55 -28.23
C GLY A 773 -0.80 -18.34 -27.75
N GLN A 774 -1.30 -19.21 -26.87
CA GLN A 774 -2.68 -19.18 -26.36
C GLN A 774 -2.85 -18.23 -25.17
N ILE A 775 -1.75 -17.76 -24.59
CA ILE A 775 -1.74 -16.71 -23.57
C ILE A 775 -1.64 -15.35 -24.28
N ASN A 776 -2.53 -14.41 -23.96
CA ASN A 776 -2.70 -13.12 -24.65
C ASN A 776 -1.40 -12.29 -24.72
N LEU A 777 -0.54 -12.41 -23.71
CA LEU A 777 0.79 -11.78 -23.68
C LEU A 777 1.66 -12.13 -24.89
N SER A 778 1.47 -13.30 -25.50
CA SER A 778 2.30 -13.81 -26.61
C SER A 778 2.34 -12.88 -27.82
N LYS A 779 1.23 -12.19 -28.13
CA LYS A 779 1.15 -11.22 -29.24
C LYS A 779 2.05 -10.01 -29.02
N ILE A 780 2.12 -9.54 -27.77
CA ILE A 780 2.99 -8.42 -27.40
C ILE A 780 4.46 -8.87 -27.45
N LEU A 781 4.76 -10.05 -26.90
CA LEU A 781 6.13 -10.59 -26.94
C LEU A 781 6.64 -10.77 -28.38
N ASP A 782 5.77 -11.12 -29.33
CA ASP A 782 6.13 -11.18 -30.75
C ASP A 782 6.61 -9.82 -31.28
N ALA A 783 5.82 -8.77 -31.04
CA ALA A 783 6.15 -7.40 -31.45
C ALA A 783 7.42 -6.89 -30.77
N LEU A 784 7.59 -7.16 -29.47
CA LEU A 784 8.78 -6.75 -28.72
C LEU A 784 10.03 -7.49 -29.17
N CYS A 785 9.94 -8.80 -29.44
CA CYS A 785 11.07 -9.57 -29.97
C CYS A 785 11.49 -9.09 -31.36
N GLU A 786 10.53 -8.68 -32.20
CA GLU A 786 10.83 -8.05 -33.50
C GLU A 786 11.64 -6.77 -33.31
N VAL A 787 11.20 -5.87 -32.42
CA VAL A 787 11.95 -4.63 -32.14
C VAL A 787 13.34 -4.96 -31.58
N VAL A 788 13.46 -5.83 -30.59
CA VAL A 788 14.76 -6.22 -30.02
C VAL A 788 15.68 -6.82 -31.09
N PHE A 789 15.16 -7.56 -32.08
CA PHE A 789 15.97 -8.07 -33.19
C PHE A 789 16.43 -6.97 -34.14
N GLN A 790 15.60 -5.96 -34.40
CA GLN A 790 15.93 -4.81 -35.27
C GLN A 790 17.02 -3.93 -34.66
N TYR A 791 17.04 -3.79 -33.33
CA TYR A 791 18.12 -3.10 -32.63
C TYR A 791 19.25 -4.09 -32.36
N PRO A 792 20.51 -3.82 -32.76
CA PRO A 792 21.65 -4.73 -32.55
C PRO A 792 22.10 -4.81 -31.08
N CYS A 793 21.23 -5.29 -30.21
CA CYS A 793 21.40 -5.34 -28.76
C CYS A 793 22.49 -6.35 -28.36
N ASP A 794 23.33 -5.99 -27.40
CA ASP A 794 24.33 -6.90 -26.82
C ASP A 794 23.70 -7.84 -25.80
N ALA A 795 22.67 -7.40 -25.07
CA ALA A 795 21.89 -8.25 -24.19
C ALA A 795 20.43 -7.80 -24.10
N LEU A 796 19.55 -8.76 -23.78
CA LEU A 796 18.16 -8.55 -23.44
C LEU A 796 17.92 -8.99 -22.01
N LEU A 797 17.53 -8.06 -21.15
CA LEU A 797 17.14 -8.32 -19.77
C LEU A 797 15.64 -8.61 -19.68
N LEU A 798 15.25 -9.61 -18.89
CA LEU A 798 13.84 -9.89 -18.57
C LEU A 798 13.59 -9.53 -17.11
N THR A 799 12.72 -8.55 -16.87
CA THR A 799 12.39 -8.02 -15.54
C THR A 799 10.89 -8.14 -15.24
N GLY A 800 10.50 -7.82 -14.00
CA GLY A 800 9.12 -7.92 -13.54
C GLY A 800 8.69 -9.36 -13.23
N ARG A 801 7.74 -9.54 -12.31
CA ARG A 801 7.44 -10.85 -11.73
C ARG A 801 7.05 -11.93 -12.75
N PRO A 802 6.17 -11.69 -13.75
CA PRO A 802 5.79 -12.69 -14.75
C PRO A 802 6.96 -13.18 -15.63
N SER A 803 8.10 -12.48 -15.68
CA SER A 803 9.31 -13.00 -16.34
C SER A 803 9.86 -14.28 -15.68
N ARG A 804 9.45 -14.57 -14.42
CA ARG A 804 9.75 -15.82 -13.72
C ARG A 804 9.09 -17.03 -14.35
N LEU A 805 7.99 -16.85 -15.08
CA LEU A 805 7.23 -17.96 -15.64
C LEU A 805 8.06 -18.67 -16.73
N PRO A 806 8.32 -19.99 -16.63
CA PRO A 806 9.13 -20.72 -17.61
C PRO A 806 8.62 -20.57 -19.04
N GLY A 807 7.30 -20.46 -19.22
CA GLY A 807 6.65 -20.28 -20.51
C GLY A 807 6.98 -18.94 -21.18
N VAL A 808 7.10 -17.85 -20.41
CA VAL A 808 7.50 -16.54 -20.95
C VAL A 808 8.92 -16.61 -21.48
N GLN A 809 9.85 -17.14 -20.68
CA GLN A 809 11.26 -17.27 -21.09
C GLN A 809 11.42 -18.20 -22.30
N ALA A 810 10.73 -19.34 -22.29
CA ALA A 810 10.75 -20.29 -23.40
C ALA A 810 10.17 -19.68 -24.69
N TYR A 811 9.08 -18.90 -24.57
CA TYR A 811 8.46 -18.23 -25.71
C TYR A 811 9.40 -17.20 -26.35
N ILE A 812 10.05 -16.35 -25.54
CA ILE A 812 11.04 -15.36 -26.03
C ILE A 812 12.23 -16.07 -26.66
N ARG A 813 12.79 -17.11 -26.02
CA ARG A 813 13.89 -17.90 -26.59
C ARG A 813 13.50 -18.55 -27.92
N ARG A 814 12.26 -19.01 -28.07
CA ARG A 814 11.74 -19.56 -29.34
C ARG A 814 11.68 -18.52 -30.46
N LYS A 815 11.46 -17.24 -30.12
CA LYS A 815 11.43 -16.13 -31.10
C LYS A 815 12.84 -15.68 -31.51
N VAL A 816 13.87 -16.09 -30.77
CA VAL A 816 15.29 -15.81 -31.04
C VAL A 816 15.57 -14.32 -31.33
N PRO A 817 15.10 -13.37 -30.48
CA PRO A 817 15.44 -11.96 -30.68
C PRO A 817 16.95 -11.72 -30.54
N LEU A 818 17.62 -12.55 -29.74
CA LEU A 818 19.06 -12.63 -29.56
C LEU A 818 19.47 -14.11 -29.34
N PRO A 819 20.77 -14.45 -29.47
CA PRO A 819 21.28 -15.75 -29.04
C PRO A 819 20.91 -16.04 -27.56
N PRO A 820 20.51 -17.28 -27.19
CA PRO A 820 19.99 -17.58 -25.86
C PRO A 820 20.88 -17.15 -24.68
N GLY A 821 22.21 -17.21 -24.83
CA GLY A 821 23.17 -16.78 -23.80
C GLY A 821 23.22 -15.27 -23.56
N ARG A 822 22.55 -14.46 -24.40
CA ARG A 822 22.43 -12.99 -24.27
C ARG A 822 21.05 -12.56 -23.78
N ILE A 823 20.16 -13.52 -23.47
CA ILE A 823 18.85 -13.28 -22.87
C ILE A 823 18.96 -13.58 -21.38
N VAL A 824 19.02 -12.53 -20.56
CA VAL A 824 19.34 -12.59 -19.14
C VAL A 824 18.06 -12.39 -18.31
N PRO A 825 17.49 -13.45 -17.71
CA PRO A 825 16.42 -13.28 -16.75
C PRO A 825 16.98 -12.67 -15.45
N MET A 826 16.36 -11.61 -14.95
CA MET A 826 16.76 -11.02 -13.66
C MET A 826 16.32 -11.88 -12.48
N ASN A 827 15.41 -12.83 -12.68
CA ASN A 827 15.08 -13.83 -11.67
C ASN A 827 16.27 -14.77 -11.40
N GLY A 828 16.65 -14.93 -10.13
CA GLY A 828 17.79 -15.75 -9.73
C GLY A 828 19.15 -15.13 -10.10
N TYR A 829 19.16 -13.90 -10.64
CA TYR A 829 20.39 -13.21 -10.99
C TYR A 829 21.21 -12.94 -9.73
N ARG A 830 22.50 -13.28 -9.77
CA ARG A 830 23.41 -13.14 -8.63
C ARG A 830 23.89 -11.70 -8.53
N THR A 831 23.40 -10.98 -7.54
CA THR A 831 23.80 -9.61 -7.24
C THR A 831 24.77 -9.51 -6.07
N GLY A 832 24.77 -10.48 -5.16
CA GLY A 832 25.50 -10.39 -3.90
C GLY A 832 24.72 -9.65 -2.81
N GLY A 833 25.40 -9.29 -1.73
CA GLY A 833 24.77 -8.73 -0.52
C GLY A 833 24.33 -7.27 -0.61
N TRP A 834 24.67 -6.55 -1.69
CA TRP A 834 24.32 -5.12 -1.81
C TRP A 834 22.85 -4.89 -2.17
N TYR A 835 22.21 -5.87 -2.81
CA TYR A 835 20.86 -5.73 -3.36
C TYR A 835 19.81 -5.83 -2.22
N PRO A 836 19.02 -4.79 -1.94
CA PRO A 836 18.24 -4.73 -0.69
C PRO A 836 17.23 -5.87 -0.50
N PHE A 837 16.68 -6.37 -1.61
CA PHE A 837 15.68 -7.46 -1.62
C PHE A 837 16.29 -8.85 -1.83
N HIS A 838 17.61 -9.03 -1.67
CA HIS A 838 18.26 -10.28 -2.02
C HIS A 838 17.76 -11.45 -1.14
N ARG A 839 17.70 -12.64 -1.72
CA ARG A 839 17.68 -13.90 -0.97
C ARG A 839 18.90 -14.71 -1.37
N ASN A 840 19.76 -15.02 -0.41
CA ASN A 840 21.01 -15.75 -0.65
C ASN A 840 21.88 -15.11 -1.76
N GLY A 841 21.95 -13.77 -1.79
CA GLY A 841 22.72 -13.01 -2.80
C GLY A 841 22.12 -13.01 -4.21
N GLN A 842 20.85 -13.38 -4.37
CA GLN A 842 20.14 -13.40 -5.65
C GLN A 842 18.88 -12.52 -5.61
N ILE A 843 18.48 -12.04 -6.79
CA ILE A 843 17.18 -11.40 -6.98
C ILE A 843 16.09 -12.48 -6.98
N ASP A 844 15.29 -12.51 -5.92
CA ASP A 844 14.14 -13.42 -5.83
C ASP A 844 12.91 -12.87 -6.56
N ASP A 845 12.59 -11.59 -6.39
CA ASP A 845 11.42 -10.96 -7.01
C ASP A 845 11.86 -9.86 -7.99
N PRO A 846 11.85 -10.11 -9.30
CA PRO A 846 12.28 -9.14 -10.30
C PRO A 846 11.42 -7.86 -10.35
N LYS A 847 10.28 -7.76 -9.64
CA LYS A 847 9.58 -6.48 -9.51
C LYS A 847 10.44 -5.44 -8.77
N SER A 848 11.30 -5.88 -7.85
CA SER A 848 12.14 -4.97 -7.05
C SER A 848 13.23 -4.25 -7.85
N THR A 849 13.54 -4.68 -9.09
CA THR A 849 14.59 -4.06 -9.91
C THR A 849 14.29 -2.61 -10.27
N ALA A 850 13.02 -2.23 -10.42
CA ALA A 850 12.63 -0.85 -10.70
C ALA A 850 12.97 0.08 -9.51
N ALA A 851 12.56 -0.28 -8.29
CA ALA A 851 12.89 0.49 -7.09
C ALA A 851 14.40 0.53 -6.82
N VAL A 852 15.11 -0.59 -6.98
CA VAL A 852 16.57 -0.65 -6.76
C VAL A 852 17.33 0.15 -7.82
N GLY A 853 16.92 0.10 -9.08
CA GLY A 853 17.52 0.92 -10.14
C GLY A 853 17.28 2.41 -9.90
N ALA A 854 16.09 2.82 -9.45
CA ALA A 854 15.83 4.21 -9.07
C ALA A 854 16.67 4.64 -7.86
N MET A 855 16.91 3.77 -6.88
CA MET A 855 17.89 4.01 -5.80
C MET A 855 19.29 4.25 -6.39
N LEU A 856 19.75 3.44 -7.35
CA LEU A 856 21.05 3.64 -7.99
C LEU A 856 21.13 4.95 -8.77
N CYS A 857 20.05 5.36 -9.46
CA CYS A 857 19.97 6.67 -10.10
C CYS A 857 20.15 7.79 -9.06
N LEU A 858 19.41 7.73 -7.94
CA LEU A 858 19.50 8.72 -6.87
C LEU A 858 20.92 8.80 -6.29
N LEU A 859 21.51 7.66 -5.94
CA LEU A 859 22.85 7.62 -5.35
C LEU A 859 23.93 8.07 -6.35
N SER A 860 23.74 7.78 -7.65
CA SER A 860 24.65 8.24 -8.71
C SER A 860 24.57 9.75 -8.92
N GLU A 861 23.36 10.32 -8.89
CA GLU A 861 23.12 11.77 -8.96
C GLU A 861 23.75 12.49 -7.75
N GLN A 862 23.71 11.87 -6.57
CA GLN A 862 24.37 12.36 -5.35
C GLN A 862 25.87 12.06 -5.28
N ARG A 863 26.46 11.39 -6.29
CA ARG A 863 27.88 10.94 -6.32
C ARG A 863 28.27 10.07 -5.11
N LYS A 864 27.34 9.28 -4.57
CA LYS A 864 27.54 8.42 -3.39
C LYS A 864 27.91 6.97 -3.73
N VAL A 865 27.94 6.61 -5.01
CA VAL A 865 28.32 5.27 -5.45
C VAL A 865 29.81 5.27 -5.79
N SER A 866 30.59 4.46 -5.10
CA SER A 866 32.04 4.33 -5.34
C SER A 866 32.30 3.50 -6.60
N ASN A 867 33.28 3.92 -7.41
CA ASN A 867 33.76 3.21 -8.62
C ASN A 867 32.66 2.86 -9.64
N PHE A 868 31.58 3.66 -9.67
CA PHE A 868 30.51 3.55 -10.66
C PHE A 868 30.00 4.95 -10.98
N TYR A 869 30.35 5.45 -12.16
CA TYR A 869 30.02 6.81 -12.59
C TYR A 869 28.99 6.76 -13.70
N PHE A 870 27.75 7.13 -13.40
CA PHE A 870 26.65 7.08 -14.35
C PHE A 870 26.01 8.45 -14.54
N SER A 871 25.83 8.86 -15.79
CA SER A 871 25.26 10.18 -16.14
C SER A 871 23.74 10.17 -16.13
N VAL A 872 23.15 10.13 -14.93
CA VAL A 872 21.69 10.07 -14.70
C VAL A 872 20.95 11.20 -15.41
N GLY A 873 21.51 12.42 -15.45
CA GLY A 873 20.87 13.58 -16.10
C GLY A 873 20.67 13.45 -17.63
N ARG A 874 21.20 12.40 -18.26
CA ARG A 874 20.95 12.06 -19.66
C ARG A 874 19.69 11.22 -19.86
N LEU A 875 19.17 10.60 -18.79
CA LEU A 875 17.88 9.88 -18.82
C LEU A 875 16.75 10.89 -18.76
N LYS A 876 16.30 11.37 -19.94
CA LYS A 876 15.17 12.29 -20.07
C LYS A 876 13.94 11.57 -20.60
N PRO A 877 12.75 11.80 -20.01
CA PRO A 877 11.54 11.20 -20.53
C PRO A 877 11.03 11.92 -21.79
N TYR A 878 10.52 11.16 -22.75
CA TYR A 878 9.98 11.61 -24.03
C TYR A 878 8.67 10.86 -24.41
N SER A 879 7.79 11.48 -25.19
CA SER A 879 6.46 10.95 -25.51
C SER A 879 6.51 9.81 -26.55
N THR A 880 5.70 8.77 -26.33
CA THR A 880 5.47 7.68 -27.31
C THR A 880 4.26 7.97 -28.23
N MET A 881 3.53 9.06 -27.99
CA MET A 881 2.32 9.45 -28.73
C MET A 881 2.63 10.09 -30.09
N ARG A 882 3.17 9.31 -31.04
CA ARG A 882 3.62 9.82 -32.36
C ARG A 882 2.51 9.91 -33.39
N HIS A 883 1.64 8.90 -33.49
CA HIS A 883 0.55 8.84 -34.48
C HIS A 883 -0.78 8.65 -33.77
N ILE A 884 -1.77 9.51 -34.03
CA ILE A 884 -3.07 9.54 -33.35
C ILE A 884 -4.19 9.24 -34.35
N GLY A 885 -5.13 8.38 -33.98
CA GLY A 885 -6.27 8.06 -34.82
C GLY A 885 -7.39 7.35 -34.08
N LYS A 886 -8.43 6.97 -34.84
CA LYS A 886 -9.56 6.20 -34.31
C LYS A 886 -9.10 4.76 -34.02
N LEU A 887 -9.49 4.29 -32.84
CA LEU A 887 -9.11 2.99 -32.32
C LEU A 887 -10.24 1.98 -32.57
N ASP A 888 -9.90 0.82 -33.12
CA ASP A 888 -10.84 -0.28 -33.33
C ASP A 888 -11.04 -1.15 -32.07
N GLU A 889 -11.79 -2.24 -32.19
CA GLU A 889 -12.06 -3.19 -31.10
C GLU A 889 -10.83 -4.05 -30.73
N ASN A 890 -9.87 -4.20 -31.64
CA ASN A 890 -8.60 -4.90 -31.42
C ASN A 890 -7.50 -3.98 -30.86
N ASN A 891 -7.83 -2.73 -30.55
CA ASN A 891 -6.90 -1.68 -30.15
C ASN A 891 -5.81 -1.42 -31.21
N LEU A 892 -6.18 -1.40 -32.48
CA LEU A 892 -5.36 -0.94 -33.59
C LEU A 892 -5.84 0.42 -34.09
N VAL A 893 -4.89 1.24 -34.55
CA VAL A 893 -5.18 2.43 -35.35
C VAL A 893 -4.71 2.13 -36.77
N ILE A 894 -5.65 1.76 -37.64
CA ILE A 894 -5.35 1.45 -39.03
C ILE A 894 -5.08 2.72 -39.85
N ASP A 895 -4.39 2.60 -40.98
CA ASP A 895 -3.96 3.78 -41.74
C ASP A 895 -5.14 4.62 -42.28
N HIS A 896 -6.28 3.98 -42.58
CA HIS A 896 -7.53 4.67 -42.95
C HIS A 896 -8.13 5.52 -41.80
N ASP A 897 -7.92 5.08 -40.56
CA ASP A 897 -8.48 5.70 -39.36
C ASP A 897 -7.46 6.62 -38.68
N MET A 898 -6.29 6.84 -39.31
CA MET A 898 -5.23 7.73 -38.84
C MET A 898 -5.62 9.19 -39.07
N LEU A 899 -5.61 10.00 -38.00
CA LEU A 899 -5.92 11.43 -38.08
C LEU A 899 -4.63 12.26 -38.20
N TYR A 900 -3.67 12.01 -37.32
CA TYR A 900 -2.44 12.82 -37.22
C TYR A 900 -1.21 11.91 -37.16
N ARG A 901 -0.13 12.33 -37.83
CA ARG A 901 1.14 11.62 -37.88
C ARG A 901 2.26 12.54 -37.36
N ASP A 902 3.24 11.97 -36.67
CA ASP A 902 4.46 12.65 -36.19
C ASP A 902 4.19 13.93 -35.41
N VAL A 903 3.24 13.84 -34.47
CA VAL A 903 2.69 14.97 -33.70
C VAL A 903 3.60 15.45 -32.58
N ILE A 904 4.70 14.76 -32.29
CA ILE A 904 5.64 15.17 -31.24
C ILE A 904 6.81 15.91 -31.89
N LYS A 905 7.05 17.15 -31.44
CA LYS A 905 8.18 18.00 -31.82
C LYS A 905 9.05 18.28 -30.60
N SER A 906 10.25 18.80 -30.83
CA SER A 906 11.18 19.18 -29.77
C SER A 906 11.57 20.66 -29.91
N ASP A 907 11.70 21.34 -28.78
CA ASP A 907 12.26 22.70 -28.74
C ASP A 907 13.81 22.69 -28.82
N ALA A 908 14.43 23.87 -28.81
CA ALA A 908 15.88 24.02 -28.86
C ALA A 908 16.60 23.44 -27.62
N GLN A 909 15.88 23.26 -26.51
CA GLN A 909 16.37 22.66 -25.26
C GLN A 909 16.16 21.13 -25.23
N GLY A 910 15.53 20.58 -26.28
CA GLY A 910 15.22 19.16 -26.43
C GLY A 910 13.99 18.71 -25.65
N ASN A 911 13.14 19.63 -25.18
CA ASN A 911 11.87 19.27 -24.54
C ASN A 911 10.84 18.94 -25.62
N GLU A 912 10.13 17.83 -25.43
CA GLU A 912 9.11 17.39 -26.37
C GLU A 912 7.73 17.98 -26.06
N PHE A 913 7.03 18.39 -27.11
CA PHE A 913 5.67 18.92 -27.06
C PHE A 913 4.81 18.38 -28.23
N LEU A 914 3.51 18.31 -27.98
CA LEU A 914 2.46 17.92 -28.90
C LEU A 914 2.09 19.08 -29.80
N GLN A 915 2.30 18.89 -31.10
CA GLN A 915 1.87 19.79 -32.13
C GLN A 915 1.06 19.01 -33.18
N LEU A 916 -0.21 19.35 -33.29
CA LEU A 916 -1.00 18.95 -34.45
C LEU A 916 -0.61 19.87 -35.62
N HIS A 917 -0.50 19.34 -36.85
CA HIS A 917 -0.33 20.18 -38.04
C HIS A 917 -1.42 21.26 -38.09
N GLU A 918 -1.06 22.49 -38.52
CA GLU A 918 -1.81 23.73 -38.23
C GLU A 918 -3.34 23.65 -38.38
N PRO A 919 -4.09 24.33 -37.51
CA PRO A 919 -5.54 24.45 -37.60
C PRO A 919 -5.90 25.43 -38.73
N GLN A 920 -5.92 24.94 -39.97
CA GLN A 920 -6.65 25.58 -41.06
C GLN A 920 -7.98 24.84 -41.24
N LEU A 921 -8.95 25.47 -41.92
CA LEU A 921 -10.26 24.88 -42.23
C LEU A 921 -10.18 23.46 -42.85
N ASP A 922 -9.01 23.06 -43.35
CA ASP A 922 -8.70 21.78 -44.00
C ASP A 922 -8.05 20.70 -43.10
N GLY A 923 -7.99 20.91 -41.77
CA GLY A 923 -7.48 19.87 -40.84
C GLY A 923 -8.32 18.57 -40.87
N PRO A 924 -7.73 17.40 -40.57
CA PRO A 924 -8.40 16.10 -40.66
C PRO A 924 -9.64 16.04 -39.75
N GLN A 925 -10.76 15.59 -40.31
CA GLN A 925 -12.03 15.48 -39.60
C GLN A 925 -12.29 14.04 -39.16
N LEU A 926 -12.58 13.86 -37.88
CA LEU A 926 -13.09 12.60 -37.36
C LEU A 926 -14.62 12.55 -37.52
N ARG A 927 -15.10 11.61 -38.32
CA ARG A 927 -16.54 11.32 -38.44
C ARG A 927 -17.03 10.51 -37.25
N VAL A 928 -17.91 11.09 -36.44
CA VAL A 928 -18.47 10.52 -35.21
C VAL A 928 -19.98 10.25 -35.39
N LEU A 929 -20.34 8.98 -35.38
CA LEU A 929 -21.74 8.51 -35.41
C LEU A 929 -22.28 8.20 -34.00
N GLY A 930 -21.37 7.96 -33.06
CA GLY A 930 -21.69 7.55 -31.70
C GLY A 930 -20.41 7.39 -30.90
N LYS A 931 -20.45 6.50 -29.91
CA LYS A 931 -19.31 6.23 -29.03
C LYS A 931 -18.07 5.87 -29.84
N THR A 932 -17.03 6.71 -29.77
CA THR A 932 -15.82 6.58 -30.60
C THR A 932 -14.58 6.66 -29.71
N ARG A 933 -13.62 5.75 -29.93
CA ARG A 933 -12.36 5.72 -29.19
C ARG A 933 -11.25 6.34 -30.03
N LEU A 934 -10.42 7.14 -29.39
CA LEU A 934 -9.16 7.63 -29.94
C LEU A 934 -7.99 6.97 -29.21
N GLY A 935 -6.97 6.61 -29.97
CA GLY A 935 -5.74 6.06 -29.45
C GLY A 935 -4.53 6.57 -30.23
N TYR A 936 -3.36 6.08 -29.84
CA TYR A 936 -2.11 6.42 -30.50
C TYR A 936 -1.18 5.22 -30.62
N ARG A 937 -0.26 5.27 -31.58
CA ARG A 937 0.85 4.33 -31.72
C ARG A 937 2.17 5.08 -31.93
N GLN A 938 3.28 4.51 -31.47
CA GLN A 938 4.60 5.09 -31.65
C GLN A 938 5.17 4.80 -33.04
N LEU A 939 5.04 3.57 -33.53
CA LEU A 939 5.55 3.16 -34.83
C LEU A 939 4.50 3.38 -35.92
N ASN A 940 4.96 3.75 -37.12
CA ASN A 940 4.10 3.85 -38.29
C ASN A 940 3.86 2.48 -38.95
N ALA A 941 3.38 1.51 -38.17
CA ALA A 941 3.03 0.17 -38.66
C ALA A 941 1.61 -0.19 -38.23
N GLU A 942 0.77 -0.58 -39.19
CA GLU A 942 -0.65 -0.92 -38.97
C GLU A 942 -0.88 -1.98 -37.90
N ARG A 943 -0.01 -2.99 -37.86
CA ARG A 943 -0.07 -4.08 -36.88
C ARG A 943 0.40 -3.69 -35.47
N TRP A 944 1.00 -2.51 -35.29
CA TRP A 944 1.51 -2.09 -33.98
C TRP A 944 0.34 -1.75 -33.07
N VAL A 945 0.26 -2.43 -31.93
CA VAL A 945 -0.83 -2.25 -30.97
C VAL A 945 -0.83 -0.81 -30.49
N ALA A 946 -1.99 -0.16 -30.57
CA ALA A 946 -2.17 1.22 -30.18
C ALA A 946 -2.66 1.32 -28.73
N ALA A 947 -2.25 2.38 -28.05
CA ALA A 947 -2.68 2.70 -26.70
C ALA A 947 -3.96 3.55 -26.75
N PRO A 948 -5.00 3.23 -25.97
CA PRO A 948 -6.19 4.06 -25.84
C PRO A 948 -5.88 5.36 -25.11
N LEU A 949 -6.49 6.46 -25.56
CA LEU A 949 -6.25 7.80 -25.02
C LEU A 949 -7.54 8.51 -24.63
N TYR A 950 -8.50 8.66 -25.56
CA TYR A 950 -9.76 9.37 -25.30
C TYR A 950 -10.98 8.57 -25.73
N LEU A 951 -12.10 8.85 -25.06
CA LEU A 951 -13.42 8.41 -25.42
C LEU A 951 -14.28 9.63 -25.80
N ILE A 952 -14.95 9.53 -26.94
CA ILE A 952 -15.87 10.53 -27.46
C ILE A 952 -17.28 9.98 -27.35
N GLU A 953 -18.15 10.71 -26.66
CA GLU A 953 -19.56 10.36 -26.49
C GLU A 953 -20.43 11.59 -26.77
N LEU A 954 -21.57 11.36 -27.45
CA LEU A 954 -22.60 12.38 -27.57
C LEU A 954 -23.28 12.56 -26.21
N THR A 955 -23.47 13.80 -25.78
CA THR A 955 -24.32 14.05 -24.60
C THR A 955 -25.78 13.76 -24.95
N GLU A 956 -26.67 13.68 -23.96
CA GLU A 956 -28.11 13.54 -24.25
C GLU A 956 -28.64 14.66 -25.15
N ARG A 957 -28.07 15.88 -25.01
CA ARG A 957 -28.41 17.03 -25.85
C ARG A 957 -27.93 16.82 -27.27
N GLY A 958 -26.67 16.41 -27.46
CA GLY A 958 -26.12 16.10 -28.79
C GLY A 958 -26.83 14.94 -29.48
N THR A 959 -27.15 13.89 -28.73
CA THR A 959 -27.88 12.71 -29.25
C THR A 959 -29.25 13.12 -29.77
N ARG A 960 -30.01 13.94 -29.02
CA ARG A 960 -31.32 14.45 -29.46
C ARG A 960 -31.24 15.34 -30.70
N LYS A 961 -30.13 16.06 -30.88
CA LYS A 961 -29.88 16.88 -32.08
C LYS A 961 -29.44 16.07 -33.29
N LEU A 962 -28.94 14.85 -33.11
CA LEU A 962 -28.41 14.03 -34.21
C LEU A 962 -29.41 12.98 -34.68
N VAL A 963 -30.04 12.25 -33.74
CA VAL A 963 -30.89 11.09 -34.04
C VAL A 963 -32.17 11.53 -34.75
N GLY A 964 -32.48 10.87 -35.87
CA GLY A 964 -33.72 11.05 -36.64
C GLY A 964 -33.83 12.36 -37.40
N LYS A 965 -32.73 13.11 -37.55
CA LYS A 965 -32.71 14.37 -38.31
C LYS A 965 -32.42 14.14 -39.79
N PRO A 966 -33.07 14.90 -40.70
CA PRO A 966 -32.78 14.83 -42.12
C PRO A 966 -31.35 15.34 -42.39
N THR A 967 -30.62 14.64 -43.24
CA THR A 967 -29.26 14.99 -43.63
C THR A 967 -29.23 15.64 -45.01
N LYS A 968 -28.27 16.54 -45.22
CA LYS A 968 -28.10 17.29 -46.47
C LYS A 968 -27.67 16.39 -47.63
N ASP A 969 -27.02 15.26 -47.32
CA ASP A 969 -26.40 14.33 -48.25
C ASP A 969 -27.10 12.97 -48.34
N GLY A 970 -28.22 12.78 -47.62
CA GLY A 970 -28.97 11.52 -47.57
C GLY A 970 -28.24 10.38 -46.85
N LYS A 971 -27.12 10.65 -46.18
CA LYS A 971 -26.37 9.66 -45.39
C LYS A 971 -26.80 9.69 -43.92
N GLU A 972 -26.28 8.75 -43.12
CA GLU A 972 -26.50 8.72 -41.68
C GLU A 972 -26.00 10.01 -41.00
N ALA A 973 -26.79 10.54 -40.06
CA ALA A 973 -26.46 11.76 -39.32
C ALA A 973 -25.18 11.57 -38.49
N CYS A 974 -24.22 12.46 -38.65
CA CYS A 974 -22.92 12.37 -37.97
C CYS A 974 -22.35 13.75 -37.65
N LEU A 975 -21.43 13.77 -36.67
CA LEU A 975 -20.58 14.92 -36.40
C LEU A 975 -19.23 14.75 -37.10
N LEU A 976 -18.64 15.88 -37.50
CA LEU A 976 -17.29 15.97 -38.03
C LEU A 976 -16.48 16.81 -37.05
N LEU A 977 -15.64 16.14 -36.27
CA LEU A 977 -14.85 16.75 -35.19
C LEU A 977 -13.42 17.02 -35.65
N ARG A 978 -12.88 18.16 -35.24
CA ARG A 978 -11.44 18.45 -35.31
C ARG A 978 -10.90 18.61 -33.88
N PHE A 979 -9.60 18.43 -33.74
CA PHE A 979 -8.92 18.57 -32.46
C PHE A 979 -7.89 19.68 -32.53
N ARG A 980 -7.73 20.38 -31.41
CA ARG A 980 -6.63 21.30 -31.16
C ARG A 980 -5.92 20.88 -29.88
N VAL A 981 -4.68 21.32 -29.74
CA VAL A 981 -3.93 21.18 -28.49
C VAL A 981 -4.31 22.37 -27.61
N ASP A 982 -4.78 22.09 -26.40
CA ASP A 982 -4.87 23.12 -25.37
C ASP A 982 -3.54 23.15 -24.63
N GLY A 983 -2.90 24.33 -24.61
CA GLY A 983 -1.81 24.59 -23.69
C GLY A 983 -2.32 24.50 -22.26
N ALA A 984 -1.46 24.19 -21.31
CA ALA A 984 -1.90 24.13 -19.91
C ALA A 984 -2.56 25.45 -19.49
N ASP A 985 -3.78 25.34 -18.95
CA ASP A 985 -4.50 26.43 -18.29
C ASP A 985 -3.54 27.23 -17.41
N ALA A 986 -3.66 28.56 -17.36
CA ALA A 986 -2.85 29.40 -16.46
C ALA A 986 -2.96 28.94 -14.98
N ASP A 987 -4.05 28.25 -14.63
CA ASP A 987 -4.30 27.63 -13.32
C ASP A 987 -3.46 26.37 -13.04
N ARG A 988 -2.93 25.73 -14.08
CA ARG A 988 -1.94 24.64 -14.01
C ARG A 988 -0.49 25.14 -14.15
N GLY A 989 -0.28 26.47 -14.27
CA GLY A 989 1.05 27.08 -14.41
C GLY A 989 2.01 26.82 -13.23
N ASP A 990 1.50 26.36 -12.09
CA ASP A 990 2.29 25.92 -10.93
C ASP A 990 2.67 24.42 -10.94
N ALA A 991 2.26 23.64 -11.95
CA ALA A 991 2.54 22.21 -12.02
C ALA A 991 3.96 21.91 -12.51
N GLU A 992 4.73 21.12 -11.76
CA GLU A 992 6.09 20.69 -12.14
C GLU A 992 6.11 19.85 -13.44
N ILE A 993 5.01 19.19 -13.79
CA ILE A 993 4.84 18.43 -15.04
C ILE A 993 3.64 18.99 -15.81
N ILE A 994 3.94 19.79 -16.83
CA ILE A 994 2.96 20.34 -17.78
C ILE A 994 2.60 19.24 -18.78
N ALA A 995 1.30 18.99 -18.97
CA ALA A 995 0.79 18.06 -19.96
C ALA A 995 -0.14 18.79 -20.93
N GLU A 996 0.16 18.69 -22.21
CA GLU A 996 -0.72 19.16 -23.28
C GLU A 996 -1.86 18.16 -23.50
N THR A 997 -3.07 18.67 -23.68
CA THR A 997 -4.27 17.85 -23.84
C THR A 997 -4.96 18.13 -25.15
N LEU A 998 -5.51 17.09 -25.78
CA LEU A 998 -6.40 17.26 -26.92
C LEU A 998 -7.75 17.79 -26.44
N VAL A 999 -8.25 18.80 -27.12
CA VAL A 999 -9.62 19.31 -26.95
C VAL A 999 -10.32 19.38 -28.29
N ILE A 1000 -11.66 19.28 -28.27
CA ILE A 1000 -12.47 19.44 -29.48
C ILE A 1000 -12.42 20.91 -29.91
N ASP A 1001 -12.20 21.13 -31.20
CA ASP A 1001 -12.24 22.46 -31.82
C ASP A 1001 -13.66 23.08 -31.70
N ASP A 1002 -13.75 24.40 -31.68
CA ASP A 1002 -15.05 25.08 -31.58
C ASP A 1002 -15.89 24.94 -32.87
N ASN A 1003 -15.25 24.68 -34.01
CA ASN A 1003 -15.93 24.41 -35.27
C ASN A 1003 -16.38 22.93 -35.35
N ILE A 1004 -17.50 22.62 -34.70
CA ILE A 1004 -18.16 21.32 -34.79
C ILE A 1004 -19.12 21.31 -35.98
N GLU A 1005 -18.79 20.52 -37.00
CA GLU A 1005 -19.58 20.38 -38.21
C GLU A 1005 -20.52 19.16 -38.13
N SER A 1006 -21.61 19.20 -38.91
CA SER A 1006 -22.58 18.11 -39.03
C SER A 1006 -23.15 18.07 -40.45
N ASN A 1007 -23.50 16.88 -40.93
CA ASN A 1007 -24.26 16.72 -42.17
C ASN A 1007 -25.78 16.95 -41.98
N THR A 1008 -26.23 17.26 -40.77
CA THR A 1008 -27.61 17.70 -40.48
C THR A 1008 -27.78 19.22 -40.65
N GLY A 1009 -29.02 19.70 -40.57
CA GLY A 1009 -29.33 21.14 -40.51
C GLY A 1009 -29.14 21.77 -39.12
N GLU A 1010 -28.80 20.97 -38.10
CA GLU A 1010 -28.69 21.42 -36.71
C GLU A 1010 -27.29 21.97 -36.40
N SER A 1011 -27.20 22.90 -35.46
CA SER A 1011 -25.92 23.40 -34.94
C SER A 1011 -25.51 22.66 -33.67
N PHE A 1012 -24.21 22.38 -33.56
CA PHE A 1012 -23.61 21.68 -32.44
C PHE A 1012 -22.56 22.55 -31.75
N ASP A 1013 -22.41 22.36 -30.44
CA ASP A 1013 -21.43 23.03 -29.61
C ASP A 1013 -20.74 22.04 -28.66
N ARG A 1014 -19.71 22.48 -27.91
CA ARG A 1014 -18.95 21.61 -26.98
C ARG A 1014 -19.80 20.96 -25.87
N LYS A 1015 -21.02 21.42 -25.60
CA LYS A 1015 -21.92 20.78 -24.62
C LYS A 1015 -22.68 19.60 -25.23
N ASP A 1016 -22.62 19.44 -26.55
CA ASP A 1016 -23.28 18.35 -27.27
C ASP A 1016 -22.39 17.10 -27.40
N VAL A 1017 -21.08 17.24 -27.22
CA VAL A 1017 -20.09 16.14 -27.28
C VAL A 1017 -19.16 16.20 -26.08
N LYS A 1018 -18.93 15.05 -25.45
CA LYS A 1018 -17.94 14.86 -24.39
C LYS A 1018 -16.68 14.21 -24.96
N LEU A 1019 -15.53 14.85 -24.79
CA LEU A 1019 -14.21 14.23 -24.94
C LEU A 1019 -13.68 13.93 -23.54
N GLN A 1020 -13.48 12.66 -23.21
CA GLN A 1020 -13.02 12.23 -21.90
C GLN A 1020 -11.74 11.41 -22.02
N LEU A 1021 -10.74 11.69 -21.18
CA LEU A 1021 -9.57 10.82 -21.06
C LEU A 1021 -10.05 9.41 -20.69
N TYR A 1022 -9.62 8.40 -21.44
CA TYR A 1022 -10.05 7.02 -21.26
C TYR A 1022 -8.96 6.08 -21.75
N THR A 1023 -8.15 5.59 -20.82
CA THR A 1023 -6.95 4.81 -21.15
C THR A 1023 -7.15 3.30 -20.93
N MET A 1024 -8.39 2.81 -20.86
CA MET A 1024 -8.70 1.38 -20.74
C MET A 1024 -8.81 0.69 -22.10
N LEU A 1025 -8.44 -0.60 -22.15
CA LEU A 1025 -8.47 -1.42 -23.37
C LEU A 1025 -9.87 -1.77 -23.88
N SER A 1026 -10.89 -1.80 -23.01
CA SER A 1026 -12.29 -2.03 -23.40
C SER A 1026 -13.11 -0.75 -23.18
N ALA A 1027 -14.04 -0.45 -24.10
CA ALA A 1027 -14.92 0.72 -24.04
C ALA A 1027 -16.36 0.42 -23.58
N GLU A 1028 -16.66 -0.83 -23.22
CA GLU A 1028 -17.97 -1.18 -22.65
C GLU A 1028 -18.15 -0.41 -21.35
N GLY A 1029 -19.08 0.56 -21.32
CA GLY A 1029 -19.18 1.54 -20.25
C GLY A 1029 -19.93 1.00 -19.03
N GLY A 1030 -19.23 0.82 -17.92
CA GLY A 1030 -19.79 0.49 -16.61
C GLY A 1030 -18.91 1.01 -15.47
N ALA A 1031 -19.47 1.06 -14.26
CA ALA A 1031 -18.77 1.56 -13.06
C ALA A 1031 -17.59 0.67 -12.62
N SER A 1032 -17.47 -0.54 -13.16
CA SER A 1032 -16.43 -1.53 -12.85
C SER A 1032 -16.15 -2.39 -14.08
N ASN A 1033 -15.22 -1.96 -14.93
CA ASN A 1033 -14.94 -2.63 -16.22
C ASN A 1033 -13.76 -3.59 -16.16
N TYR A 1034 -12.91 -3.48 -15.14
CA TYR A 1034 -11.78 -4.38 -15.02
C TYR A 1034 -12.18 -5.64 -14.26
N TRP A 1035 -11.78 -6.81 -14.75
CA TRP A 1035 -12.25 -8.11 -14.26
C TRP A 1035 -11.96 -8.35 -12.76
N LEU A 1036 -10.86 -7.79 -12.23
CA LEU A 1036 -10.55 -7.83 -10.79
C LEU A 1036 -11.55 -7.04 -9.94
N ASP A 1037 -12.15 -6.00 -10.50
CA ASP A 1037 -13.14 -5.18 -9.80
C ASP A 1037 -14.57 -5.67 -10.06
N SER A 1038 -14.88 -6.15 -11.28
CA SER A 1038 -16.22 -6.62 -11.65
C SER A 1038 -16.52 -8.07 -11.23
N GLY A 1039 -15.47 -8.87 -11.04
CA GLY A 1039 -15.55 -10.32 -10.85
C GLY A 1039 -15.94 -11.10 -12.11
N SER A 1040 -16.03 -10.44 -13.27
CA SER A 1040 -16.38 -11.07 -14.54
C SER A 1040 -15.15 -11.74 -15.15
N VAL A 1041 -15.05 -13.05 -14.99
CA VAL A 1041 -13.94 -13.88 -15.50
C VAL A 1041 -14.37 -14.86 -16.59
N SER A 1042 -15.66 -15.14 -16.76
CA SER A 1042 -16.13 -16.00 -17.85
C SER A 1042 -15.78 -15.37 -19.20
N PRO A 1043 -15.24 -16.14 -20.17
CA PRO A 1043 -15.11 -15.69 -21.55
C PRO A 1043 -16.48 -15.25 -22.09
N LYS A 1044 -16.47 -14.23 -22.95
CA LYS A 1044 -17.65 -13.80 -23.70
C LYS A 1044 -17.98 -14.76 -24.83
#